data_AF-F0YH25-F1
#
_entry.id   AF-F0YH25-F1
#
_cell.length_a   1.000
_cell.length_b   1.000
_cell.length_c   1.000
_cell.angle_alpha   90.00
_cell.angle_beta   90.00
_cell.angle_gamma   90.00
#
_symmetry.space_group_name_H-M   'P 1'
#
loop_
_entity.id
_entity.type
_entity.pdbx_description
1 polymer ?
#
loop_
_entity_poly.entity_id
_entity_poly.type
_entity_poly.pdbx_seq_one_letter_code
_entity_poly.pdbx_strand_id
1 'polypeptide(L)'
;MGQPAAAEAASLLDNNAAPPPPPQRPPRKAVVAGLALLAAVAAATARATRPAPRLASNAMDIAVTGPYGANTAAQYPFLASGRYDALVEPHASTELRVAGAPRSAAAAVWTFGDGRAAPSGFAVNATFPALGEYRVSATAYDADGRAVAAATALLVCRYARREIRQLTDGDRNRFLDAMQVLWSCRNCSDAYGPAYVDIYALTRQHAALAGDKACDHMHDGLGFLTMHLGLSLAFEQSIQAVDAAVALPYWDYTVDRHDADRGARPLGGSAMWRSDWFGTADPAVNTVATGRWAFVAAEQGAWDAPVHNSYGFLRAPWNNNDRPWVTRSDSLCGYKFEDTPSCAAHFALLNGTDSWFDFAWQLPYAPHGSVHQYVGGTLDCNDTATELLEFLRDEVNQKKYPGFASTSSDLMYLLRTDMFLALKNLYRLDRLAFPAFCSPDAPSSDCASTCDYPTNLNQALAHNNTGAVEAFWGEMMAWDTAIAGSLQTISSRYDWLSEALKVKVMTHLCDAGFGTDGDHLEAASPLDPSFWPVHPTIERLYQYKQLSTGFANESWPDENYAATAGCYGHARTDVVPFAFSLLEGRDGAPAAYTNEELLALASPREPNLPYVYADFDWAHCARAGYDFAALAAARTRR
;
A
#
# COMPACT_ATOMS: atom_id res chain seq x y z
N MET A 1 -40.30 -38.30 34.51
CA MET A 1 -38.95 -37.69 34.42
C MET A 1 -38.38 -38.18 33.11
N GLY A 2 -38.33 -37.47 31.98
CA GLY A 2 -38.31 -36.04 31.72
C GLY A 2 -37.18 -35.78 30.72
N GLN A 3 -37.40 -36.12 29.43
CA GLN A 3 -36.75 -35.47 28.27
C GLN A 3 -37.24 -34.00 28.19
N PRO A 4 -36.61 -33.04 27.46
CA PRO A 4 -35.90 -33.12 26.17
C PRO A 4 -34.62 -32.21 26.14
N ALA A 5 -33.94 -31.76 25.07
CA ALA A 5 -34.20 -31.64 23.64
C ALA A 5 -32.88 -31.51 22.85
N ALA A 6 -32.84 -32.14 21.68
CA ALA A 6 -32.00 -31.78 20.54
C ALA A 6 -32.94 -31.43 19.38
N ALA A 7 -32.46 -30.57 18.46
CA ALA A 7 -33.08 -30.09 17.22
C ALA A 7 -34.12 -28.95 17.32
N GLU A 8 -33.76 -27.79 16.77
CA GLU A 8 -34.55 -27.00 15.80
C GLU A 8 -33.90 -25.63 15.57
N ALA A 9 -33.35 -25.40 14.36
CA ALA A 9 -33.35 -24.10 13.66
C ALA A 9 -32.59 -24.22 12.32
N ALA A 10 -33.08 -25.10 11.44
CA ALA A 10 -32.83 -25.03 10.01
C ALA A 10 -34.18 -24.76 9.35
N SER A 11 -34.39 -23.54 8.85
CA SER A 11 -35.48 -23.07 7.98
C SER A 11 -35.85 -21.65 8.36
N LEU A 12 -35.40 -20.69 7.54
CA LEU A 12 -36.07 -19.45 7.16
C LEU A 12 -35.07 -18.63 6.36
N LEU A 13 -35.25 -18.59 5.03
CA LEU A 13 -35.09 -17.44 4.13
C LEU A 13 -35.22 -17.95 2.68
N ASP A 14 -36.43 -18.41 2.36
CA ASP A 14 -36.94 -18.37 0.99
C ASP A 14 -37.34 -16.92 0.73
N ASN A 15 -36.58 -16.22 -0.11
CA ASN A 15 -36.99 -14.94 -0.70
C ASN A 15 -36.55 -14.93 -2.17
N ASN A 16 -37.30 -15.67 -2.99
CA ASN A 16 -37.37 -15.45 -4.42
C ASN A 16 -38.03 -14.08 -4.68
N ALA A 17 -37.22 -13.03 -4.77
CA ALA A 17 -37.62 -11.78 -5.40
C ALA A 17 -36.78 -11.60 -6.67
N ALA A 18 -37.42 -11.78 -7.83
CA ALA A 18 -36.81 -11.51 -9.12
C ALA A 18 -36.35 -10.03 -9.21
N PRO A 19 -35.17 -9.76 -9.79
CA PRO A 19 -34.70 -8.39 -9.98
C PRO A 19 -35.58 -7.64 -11.00
N PRO A 20 -35.77 -6.31 -10.85
CA PRO A 20 -36.52 -5.51 -11.81
C PRO A 20 -35.79 -5.48 -13.17
N PRO A 21 -36.52 -5.43 -14.30
CA PRO A 21 -35.90 -5.40 -15.62
C PRO A 21 -35.13 -4.09 -15.86
N PRO A 22 -34.02 -4.12 -16.61
CA PRO A 22 -33.22 -2.94 -16.90
C PRO A 22 -33.98 -1.92 -17.77
N PRO A 23 -33.71 -0.61 -17.61
CA PRO A 23 -34.33 0.42 -18.43
C PRO A 23 -33.95 0.26 -19.90
N GLN A 24 -34.97 0.16 -20.76
CA GLN A 24 -34.81 0.10 -22.21
C GLN A 24 -34.21 1.41 -22.75
N ARG A 25 -33.03 1.31 -23.37
CA ARG A 25 -32.44 2.42 -24.14
C ARG A 25 -33.25 2.67 -25.43
N PRO A 26 -33.47 3.93 -25.84
CA PRO A 26 -34.09 4.24 -27.13
C PRO A 26 -33.15 3.89 -28.29
N PRO A 27 -33.68 3.59 -29.49
CA PRO A 27 -32.88 3.13 -30.62
C PRO A 27 -31.96 4.24 -31.14
N ARG A 28 -30.67 3.91 -31.29
CA ARG A 28 -29.69 4.74 -31.99
C ARG A 28 -30.09 4.84 -33.47
N LYS A 29 -30.51 6.04 -33.90
CA LYS A 29 -30.56 6.38 -35.32
C LYS A 29 -29.14 6.53 -35.84
N ALA A 30 -28.76 5.70 -36.80
CA ALA A 30 -27.59 5.90 -37.63
C ALA A 30 -27.76 7.20 -38.43
N VAL A 31 -26.76 8.08 -38.35
CA VAL A 31 -26.56 9.14 -39.35
C VAL A 31 -25.25 8.83 -40.06
N VAL A 32 -25.41 8.33 -41.27
CA VAL A 32 -24.37 8.28 -42.31
C VAL A 32 -24.41 9.61 -43.06
N ALA A 33 -23.25 9.97 -43.63
CA ALA A 33 -22.96 11.06 -44.58
C ALA A 33 -22.44 12.35 -43.92
N GLY A 34 -21.38 12.99 -44.43
CA GLY A 34 -20.59 12.70 -45.62
C GLY A 34 -19.45 13.70 -45.72
N LEU A 35 -18.30 13.24 -46.21
CA LEU A 35 -17.23 14.11 -46.66
C LEU A 35 -17.73 14.92 -47.87
N ALA A 36 -17.64 16.25 -47.78
CA ALA A 36 -17.64 17.11 -48.96
C ALA A 36 -16.65 18.27 -48.76
N LEU A 37 -15.64 18.22 -49.61
CA LEU A 37 -14.70 19.26 -49.97
C LEU A 37 -15.42 20.59 -50.26
N LEU A 38 -14.88 21.71 -49.78
CA LEU A 38 -14.95 23.00 -50.49
C LEU A 38 -13.87 23.96 -49.97
N ALA A 39 -12.82 24.08 -50.76
CA ALA A 39 -11.88 25.20 -50.72
C ALA A 39 -12.40 26.30 -51.65
N ALA A 40 -12.48 27.55 -51.16
CA ALA A 40 -12.14 28.76 -51.94
C ALA A 40 -12.31 30.04 -51.10
N VAL A 41 -11.16 30.67 -50.83
CA VAL A 41 -10.83 32.10 -50.97
C VAL A 41 -11.84 33.16 -50.49
N ALA A 42 -11.46 33.88 -49.43
CA ALA A 42 -11.67 35.33 -49.34
C ALA A 42 -10.59 35.97 -48.44
N ALA A 43 -9.54 36.50 -49.07
CA ALA A 43 -8.66 37.48 -48.47
C ALA A 43 -9.33 38.85 -48.56
N ALA A 44 -9.58 39.54 -47.44
CA ALA A 44 -9.52 41.01 -47.33
C ALA A 44 -9.76 41.50 -45.90
N THR A 45 -8.98 42.51 -45.52
CA THR A 45 -9.09 43.42 -44.37
C THR A 45 -8.65 42.89 -42.99
N ALA A 46 -7.33 42.89 -42.80
CA ALA A 46 -6.73 43.19 -41.51
C ALA A 46 -7.13 44.62 -41.09
N ARG A 47 -8.22 44.75 -40.31
CA ARG A 47 -8.47 45.94 -39.51
C ARG A 47 -7.75 45.74 -38.18
N ALA A 48 -6.78 46.60 -37.91
CA ALA A 48 -6.12 46.69 -36.62
C ALA A 48 -7.18 46.80 -35.50
N THR A 49 -7.38 45.72 -34.76
CA THR A 49 -8.11 45.76 -33.50
C THR A 49 -7.32 46.66 -32.56
N ARG A 50 -7.94 47.77 -32.14
CA ARG A 50 -7.39 48.65 -31.09
C ARG A 50 -6.96 47.76 -29.91
N PRO A 51 -5.78 47.96 -29.32
CA PRO A 51 -5.44 47.28 -28.09
C PRO A 51 -6.54 47.57 -27.07
N ALA A 52 -7.07 46.53 -26.45
CA ALA A 52 -8.00 46.67 -25.34
C ALA A 52 -7.37 47.63 -24.32
N PRO A 53 -8.14 48.57 -23.74
CA PRO A 53 -7.60 49.47 -22.73
C PRO A 53 -7.00 48.63 -21.61
N ARG A 54 -5.71 48.88 -21.31
CA ARG A 54 -5.04 48.29 -20.15
C ARG A 54 -5.87 48.65 -18.91
N LEU A 55 -6.54 47.63 -18.37
CA LEU A 55 -7.28 47.73 -17.11
C LEU A 55 -6.31 48.18 -16.01
N ALA A 56 -6.71 49.21 -15.27
CA ALA A 56 -5.96 49.72 -14.14
C ALA A 56 -5.84 48.65 -13.04
N SER A 57 -4.69 48.66 -12.35
CA SER A 57 -4.17 47.65 -11.43
C SER A 57 -4.92 47.51 -10.09
N ASN A 58 -6.21 47.19 -10.12
CA ASN A 58 -6.83 46.47 -9.02
C ASN A 58 -6.75 44.99 -9.40
N ALA A 59 -5.79 44.26 -8.81
CA ALA A 59 -5.56 42.86 -9.15
C ALA A 59 -6.75 42.01 -8.66
N MET A 60 -7.73 41.84 -9.55
CA MET A 60 -8.73 40.79 -9.43
C MET A 60 -8.02 39.44 -9.55
N ASP A 61 -8.42 38.48 -8.73
CA ASP A 61 -7.84 37.13 -8.70
C ASP A 61 -8.95 36.07 -8.56
N ILE A 62 -8.60 34.79 -8.70
CA ILE A 62 -9.50 33.65 -8.54
C ILE A 62 -9.04 32.83 -7.32
N ALA A 63 -9.82 32.89 -6.25
CA ALA A 63 -9.67 31.99 -5.12
C ALA A 63 -10.32 30.63 -5.42
N VAL A 64 -9.63 29.55 -5.07
CA VAL A 64 -10.06 28.17 -5.30
C VAL A 64 -10.19 27.47 -3.95
N THR A 65 -11.32 26.82 -3.68
CA THR A 65 -11.57 26.09 -2.43
C THR A 65 -12.20 24.74 -2.73
N GLY A 66 -11.49 23.67 -2.37
CA GLY A 66 -11.97 22.30 -2.54
C GLY A 66 -12.83 21.83 -1.35
N PRO A 67 -13.31 20.59 -1.37
CA PRO A 67 -14.15 20.03 -0.30
C PRO A 67 -13.43 19.96 1.06
N TYR A 68 -12.08 19.91 1.06
CA TYR A 68 -11.25 19.89 2.26
C TYR A 68 -10.66 21.28 2.59
N GLY A 69 -11.17 22.36 1.99
CA GLY A 69 -10.70 23.73 2.22
C GLY A 69 -9.66 24.21 1.21
N ALA A 70 -8.80 25.14 1.64
CA ALA A 70 -7.70 25.64 0.81
C ALA A 70 -6.67 24.54 0.61
N ASN A 71 -6.24 24.34 -0.63
CA ASN A 71 -5.43 23.18 -0.99
C ASN A 71 -4.02 23.24 -0.37
N THR A 72 -3.67 22.24 0.45
CA THR A 72 -2.44 22.19 1.27
C THR A 72 -1.23 21.59 0.57
N ALA A 73 -1.38 21.10 -0.66
CA ALA A 73 -0.32 20.54 -1.49
C ALA A 73 0.74 21.58 -1.96
N ALA A 74 0.81 22.75 -1.31
CA ALA A 74 1.77 23.80 -1.59
C ALA A 74 3.24 23.36 -1.43
N GLN A 75 3.49 22.21 -0.80
CA GLN A 75 4.83 21.61 -0.69
C GLN A 75 5.37 21.08 -2.02
N TYR A 76 4.51 20.86 -3.03
CA TYR A 76 4.93 20.44 -4.36
C TYR A 76 5.53 21.62 -5.16
N PRO A 77 6.74 21.49 -5.75
CA PRO A 77 7.41 22.56 -6.48
C PRO A 77 6.59 23.17 -7.63
N PHE A 78 5.80 22.38 -8.35
CA PHE A 78 4.95 22.89 -9.45
C PHE A 78 3.78 23.76 -8.95
N LEU A 79 3.39 23.63 -7.67
CA LEU A 79 2.44 24.55 -7.03
C LEU A 79 3.18 25.73 -6.39
N ALA A 80 4.26 25.46 -5.63
CA ALA A 80 5.04 26.49 -4.94
C ALA A 80 5.66 27.54 -5.89
N SER A 81 6.03 27.13 -7.10
CA SER A 81 6.60 28.02 -8.13
C SER A 81 5.57 28.91 -8.82
N GLY A 82 4.27 28.70 -8.59
CA GLY A 82 3.20 29.39 -9.29
C GLY A 82 3.03 28.94 -10.75
N ARG A 83 3.56 27.77 -11.14
CA ARG A 83 3.27 27.18 -12.47
C ARG A 83 1.77 26.86 -12.60
N TYR A 84 1.14 26.42 -11.52
CA TYR A 84 -0.31 26.31 -11.39
C TYR A 84 -0.76 27.18 -10.22
N ASP A 85 -1.88 27.88 -10.40
CA ASP A 85 -2.45 28.77 -9.39
C ASP A 85 -3.13 27.98 -8.26
N ALA A 86 -3.69 26.81 -8.58
CA ALA A 86 -4.22 25.88 -7.58
C ALA A 86 -4.32 24.44 -8.08
N LEU A 87 -4.36 23.52 -7.13
CA LEU A 87 -4.79 22.14 -7.33
C LEU A 87 -6.33 22.08 -7.25
N VAL A 88 -6.94 21.24 -8.07
CA VAL A 88 -8.35 20.82 -7.98
C VAL A 88 -8.43 19.31 -8.05
N GLU A 89 -9.51 18.73 -7.52
CA GLU A 89 -9.71 17.28 -7.51
C GLU A 89 -10.78 16.89 -8.54
N PRO A 90 -10.59 15.76 -9.24
CA PRO A 90 -11.59 15.30 -10.20
C PRO A 90 -12.87 14.88 -9.46
N HIS A 91 -14.02 15.11 -10.09
CA HIS A 91 -15.35 14.77 -9.58
C HIS A 91 -15.78 15.45 -8.27
N ALA A 92 -14.90 16.21 -7.62
CA ALA A 92 -15.21 17.01 -6.45
C ALA A 92 -15.87 18.34 -6.83
N SER A 93 -16.77 18.83 -5.96
CA SER A 93 -17.28 20.20 -6.07
C SER A 93 -16.22 21.17 -5.56
N THR A 94 -15.73 22.03 -6.45
CA THR A 94 -14.75 23.08 -6.14
C THR A 94 -15.44 24.44 -6.23
N GLU A 95 -15.34 25.23 -5.17
CA GLU A 95 -15.77 26.63 -5.21
C GLU A 95 -14.68 27.49 -5.85
N LEU A 96 -15.07 28.25 -6.87
CA LEU A 96 -14.25 29.27 -7.53
C LEU A 96 -14.84 30.63 -7.22
N ARG A 97 -14.03 31.53 -6.67
CA ARG A 97 -14.49 32.85 -6.20
C ARG A 97 -13.62 33.96 -6.73
N VAL A 98 -14.25 35.02 -7.22
CA VAL A 98 -13.56 36.26 -7.57
C VAL A 98 -13.08 36.94 -6.29
N ALA A 99 -11.78 37.11 -6.16
CA ALA A 99 -11.14 37.91 -5.12
C ALA A 99 -10.70 39.27 -5.69
N GLY A 100 -10.74 40.33 -4.88
CA GLY A 100 -10.20 41.64 -5.29
C GLY A 100 -10.97 42.38 -6.39
N ALA A 101 -12.24 42.05 -6.65
CA ALA A 101 -13.05 42.76 -7.64
C ALA A 101 -13.16 44.27 -7.34
N PRO A 102 -13.12 45.15 -8.36
CA PRO A 102 -13.38 46.58 -8.17
C PRO A 102 -14.76 46.83 -7.56
N ARG A 103 -14.90 47.88 -6.74
CA ARG A 103 -16.21 48.28 -6.16
C ARG A 103 -17.29 48.57 -7.19
N SER A 104 -16.91 48.89 -8.44
CA SER A 104 -17.82 49.11 -9.55
C SER A 104 -18.38 47.82 -10.16
N ALA A 105 -17.81 46.65 -9.83
CA ALA A 105 -18.27 45.38 -10.37
C ALA A 105 -19.66 45.03 -9.81
N ALA A 106 -20.62 44.84 -10.70
CA ALA A 106 -21.99 44.41 -10.40
C ALA A 106 -22.21 42.91 -10.66
N ALA A 107 -21.44 42.31 -11.57
CA ALA A 107 -21.52 40.89 -11.91
C ALA A 107 -20.14 40.35 -12.33
N ALA A 108 -19.99 39.02 -12.32
CA ALA A 108 -18.86 38.33 -12.94
C ALA A 108 -19.36 37.20 -13.83
N VAL A 109 -18.65 36.94 -14.93
CA VAL A 109 -18.91 35.84 -15.86
C VAL A 109 -17.65 34.98 -15.94
N TRP A 110 -17.84 33.67 -15.84
CA TRP A 110 -16.75 32.69 -15.85
C TRP A 110 -16.61 32.04 -17.22
N THR A 111 -15.39 31.75 -17.63
CA THR A 111 -15.07 30.97 -18.83
C THR A 111 -14.10 29.86 -18.48
N PHE A 112 -14.38 28.66 -18.96
CA PHE A 112 -13.55 27.48 -18.77
C PHE A 112 -12.93 27.09 -20.11
N GLY A 113 -11.64 26.79 -20.13
CA GLY A 113 -10.87 26.47 -21.33
C GLY A 113 -11.31 25.18 -22.04
N ASP A 114 -12.11 24.35 -21.38
CA ASP A 114 -12.70 23.13 -21.93
C ASP A 114 -14.05 23.35 -22.64
N GLY A 115 -14.53 24.60 -22.71
CA GLY A 115 -15.72 24.96 -23.48
C GLY A 115 -17.05 24.65 -22.81
N ARG A 116 -17.07 24.26 -21.52
CA ARG A 116 -18.34 24.11 -20.77
C ARG A 116 -19.07 25.45 -20.62
N ALA A 117 -20.33 25.39 -20.19
CA ALA A 117 -21.17 26.58 -20.01
C ALA A 117 -20.51 27.62 -19.09
N ALA A 118 -20.71 28.90 -19.41
CA ALA A 118 -20.20 30.05 -18.68
C ALA A 118 -21.21 30.50 -17.60
N PRO A 119 -21.04 30.12 -16.31
CA PRO A 119 -21.90 30.61 -15.24
C PRO A 119 -21.61 32.07 -14.92
N SER A 120 -22.57 32.72 -14.26
CA SER A 120 -22.42 34.08 -13.72
C SER A 120 -22.50 34.09 -12.20
N GLY A 121 -21.89 35.10 -11.59
CA GLY A 121 -21.80 35.28 -10.15
C GLY A 121 -20.36 35.46 -9.67
N PHE A 122 -20.17 36.09 -8.50
CA PHE A 122 -18.84 36.29 -7.91
C PHE A 122 -18.26 35.01 -7.29
N ALA A 123 -19.07 33.97 -7.11
CA ALA A 123 -18.64 32.64 -6.73
C ALA A 123 -19.46 31.60 -7.51
N VAL A 124 -18.82 30.52 -7.95
CA VAL A 124 -19.45 29.42 -8.68
C VAL A 124 -18.87 28.09 -8.20
N ASN A 125 -19.69 27.04 -8.21
CA ASN A 125 -19.21 25.67 -7.99
C ASN A 125 -18.93 25.01 -9.34
N ALA A 126 -17.75 24.41 -9.47
CA ALA A 126 -17.30 23.70 -10.65
C ALA A 126 -16.81 22.30 -10.27
N THR A 127 -17.04 21.34 -11.16
CA THR A 127 -16.55 19.95 -11.03
C THR A 127 -15.66 19.62 -12.21
N PHE A 128 -14.47 19.10 -11.98
CA PHE A 128 -13.52 18.76 -13.04
C PHE A 128 -13.66 17.28 -13.39
N PRO A 129 -14.07 16.90 -14.62
CA PRO A 129 -14.44 15.52 -14.93
C PRO A 129 -13.24 14.62 -15.26
N ALA A 130 -12.07 15.21 -15.49
CA ALA A 130 -10.87 14.48 -15.88
C ALA A 130 -9.62 15.13 -15.25
N LEU A 131 -8.57 14.33 -15.10
CA LEU A 131 -7.30 14.74 -14.55
C LEU A 131 -6.48 15.49 -15.60
N GLY A 132 -6.12 16.74 -15.42
CA GLY A 132 -5.54 17.53 -16.52
C GLY A 132 -5.21 18.94 -16.10
N GLU A 133 -5.00 19.81 -17.09
CA GLU A 133 -4.86 21.24 -16.86
C GLU A 133 -6.14 21.97 -17.26
N TYR A 134 -6.62 22.86 -16.40
CA TYR A 134 -7.81 23.66 -16.65
C TYR A 134 -7.48 25.14 -16.56
N ARG A 135 -7.63 25.86 -17.68
CA ARG A 135 -7.60 27.33 -17.67
C ARG A 135 -8.99 27.85 -17.32
N VAL A 136 -9.10 28.61 -16.25
CA VAL A 136 -10.35 29.26 -15.82
C VAL A 136 -10.14 30.76 -15.80
N SER A 137 -11.07 31.51 -16.39
CA SER A 137 -11.05 32.97 -16.33
C SER A 137 -12.37 33.50 -15.78
N ALA A 138 -12.31 34.64 -15.09
CA ALA A 138 -13.47 35.38 -14.64
C ALA A 138 -13.34 36.82 -15.13
N THR A 139 -14.41 37.37 -15.72
CA THR A 139 -14.48 38.78 -16.11
C THR A 139 -15.57 39.46 -15.31
N ALA A 140 -15.21 40.52 -14.57
CA ALA A 140 -16.13 41.34 -13.81
C ALA A 140 -16.67 42.49 -14.68
N TYR A 141 -17.97 42.75 -14.58
CA TYR A 141 -18.70 43.78 -15.34
C TYR A 141 -19.36 44.78 -14.39
N ASP A 142 -19.39 46.06 -14.77
CA ASP A 142 -20.17 47.08 -14.07
C ASP A 142 -21.68 46.98 -14.38
N ALA A 143 -22.47 47.86 -13.75
CA ALA A 143 -23.92 47.92 -13.94
C ALA A 143 -24.35 48.26 -15.38
N ASP A 144 -23.46 48.87 -16.18
CA ASP A 144 -23.70 49.21 -17.58
C ASP A 144 -23.25 48.08 -18.53
N GLY A 145 -22.78 46.95 -17.99
CA GLY A 145 -22.30 45.80 -18.77
C GLY A 145 -20.90 45.99 -19.36
N ARG A 146 -20.10 46.94 -18.85
CA ARG A 146 -18.70 47.13 -19.28
C ARG A 146 -17.77 46.28 -18.44
N ALA A 147 -16.82 45.60 -19.08
CA ALA A 147 -15.79 44.84 -18.36
C ALA A 147 -14.88 45.80 -17.57
N VAL A 148 -14.78 45.59 -16.26
CA VAL A 148 -14.01 46.43 -15.32
C VAL A 148 -12.81 45.74 -14.70
N ALA A 149 -12.74 44.41 -14.75
CA ALA A 149 -11.59 43.62 -14.35
C ALA A 149 -11.69 42.21 -14.95
N ALA A 150 -10.57 41.51 -15.04
CA ALA A 150 -10.54 40.10 -15.39
C ALA A 150 -9.38 39.42 -14.66
N ALA A 151 -9.56 38.13 -14.34
CA ALA A 151 -8.57 37.26 -13.75
C ALA A 151 -8.55 35.92 -14.52
N THR A 152 -7.40 35.24 -14.50
CA THR A 152 -7.25 33.91 -15.08
C THR A 152 -6.38 33.08 -14.15
N ALA A 153 -6.82 31.86 -13.87
CA ALA A 153 -6.10 30.85 -13.12
C ALA A 153 -5.86 29.61 -14.00
N LEU A 154 -4.67 29.04 -13.92
CA LEU A 154 -4.29 27.76 -14.46
C LEU A 154 -4.32 26.72 -13.33
N LEU A 155 -5.26 25.81 -13.40
CA LEU A 155 -5.50 24.78 -12.39
C LEU A 155 -4.92 23.45 -12.87
N VAL A 156 -4.34 22.68 -11.95
CA VAL A 156 -3.97 21.28 -12.19
C VAL A 156 -4.98 20.37 -11.48
N CYS A 157 -5.51 19.38 -12.18
CA CYS A 157 -6.50 18.45 -11.65
C CYS A 157 -5.85 17.09 -11.36
N ARG A 158 -5.73 16.73 -10.08
CA ARG A 158 -5.19 15.46 -9.58
C ARG A 158 -6.01 14.97 -8.40
N TYR A 159 -6.11 13.66 -8.21
CA TYR A 159 -6.63 13.11 -6.95
C TYR A 159 -5.73 13.55 -5.79
N ALA A 160 -6.28 13.71 -4.59
CA ALA A 160 -5.49 13.99 -3.39
C ALA A 160 -5.63 12.85 -2.39
N ARG A 161 -4.55 12.06 -2.25
CA ARG A 161 -4.44 11.01 -1.23
C ARG A 161 -4.29 11.67 0.14
N ARG A 162 -5.14 11.26 1.08
CA ARG A 162 -5.22 11.82 2.44
C ARG A 162 -5.05 10.73 3.48
N GLU A 163 -4.67 11.14 4.67
CA GLU A 163 -4.66 10.24 5.81
C GLU A 163 -6.11 9.80 6.09
N ILE A 164 -6.35 8.49 6.26
CA ILE A 164 -7.72 7.95 6.30
C ILE A 164 -8.61 8.51 7.42
N ARG A 165 -8.02 8.96 8.54
CA ARG A 165 -8.72 9.63 9.66
C ARG A 165 -9.07 11.09 9.34
N GLN A 166 -8.41 11.70 8.36
CA GLN A 166 -8.72 13.07 7.91
C GLN A 166 -9.86 13.11 6.88
N LEU A 167 -10.19 11.99 6.24
CA LEU A 167 -11.34 11.90 5.35
C LEU A 167 -12.64 12.21 6.10
N THR A 168 -13.58 12.87 5.42
CA THR A 168 -14.96 12.94 5.90
C THR A 168 -15.55 11.53 5.99
N ASP A 169 -16.53 11.31 6.86
CA ASP A 169 -17.21 10.01 6.93
C ASP A 169 -17.86 9.63 5.61
N GLY A 170 -18.35 10.61 4.83
CA GLY A 170 -18.89 10.38 3.50
C GLY A 170 -17.85 9.83 2.52
N ASP A 171 -16.70 10.49 2.40
CA ASP A 171 -15.64 10.06 1.47
C ASP A 171 -14.98 8.75 1.92
N ARG A 172 -14.80 8.55 3.23
CA ARG A 172 -14.28 7.29 3.75
C ARG A 172 -15.22 6.12 3.46
N ASN A 173 -16.53 6.31 3.62
CA ASN A 173 -17.49 5.27 3.27
C ASN A 173 -17.53 5.02 1.76
N ARG A 174 -17.45 6.05 0.92
CA ARG A 174 -17.35 5.85 -0.55
C ARG A 174 -16.13 5.02 -0.93
N PHE A 175 -14.98 5.31 -0.33
CA PHE A 175 -13.77 4.50 -0.52
C PHE A 175 -14.00 3.04 -0.10
N LEU A 176 -14.47 2.80 1.13
CA LEU A 176 -14.69 1.45 1.65
C LEU A 176 -15.77 0.67 0.89
N ASP A 177 -16.82 1.35 0.42
CA ASP A 177 -17.90 0.74 -0.37
C ASP A 177 -17.42 0.40 -1.78
N ALA A 178 -16.60 1.27 -2.41
CA ALA A 178 -15.95 0.97 -3.69
C ALA A 178 -14.99 -0.21 -3.58
N MET A 179 -14.19 -0.27 -2.49
CA MET A 179 -13.38 -1.46 -2.20
C MET A 179 -14.25 -2.70 -2.07
N GLN A 180 -15.36 -2.66 -1.32
CA GLN A 180 -16.19 -3.85 -1.09
C GLN A 180 -16.70 -4.49 -2.40
N VAL A 181 -16.89 -3.70 -3.45
CA VAL A 181 -17.20 -4.22 -4.79
C VAL A 181 -16.10 -5.14 -5.32
N LEU A 182 -14.82 -4.77 -5.16
CA LEU A 182 -13.67 -5.59 -5.60
C LEU A 182 -13.63 -6.96 -4.89
N TRP A 183 -14.11 -7.06 -3.65
CA TRP A 183 -14.17 -8.31 -2.89
C TRP A 183 -15.39 -9.16 -3.23
N SER A 184 -16.50 -8.54 -3.64
CA SER A 184 -17.77 -9.22 -3.88
C SER A 184 -18.04 -9.55 -5.36
N CYS A 185 -17.38 -8.85 -6.29
CA CYS A 185 -17.67 -8.93 -7.72
C CYS A 185 -16.47 -9.44 -8.52
N ARG A 186 -16.33 -10.76 -8.64
CA ARG A 186 -15.26 -11.38 -9.45
C ARG A 186 -15.49 -11.17 -10.94
N ASN A 187 -14.44 -10.82 -11.69
CA ASN A 187 -14.45 -10.63 -13.15
C ASN A 187 -15.53 -9.66 -13.67
N CYS A 188 -15.86 -8.62 -12.91
CA CYS A 188 -16.93 -7.67 -13.25
C CYS A 188 -16.51 -6.53 -14.20
N SER A 189 -15.52 -6.76 -15.06
CA SER A 189 -15.05 -5.77 -16.04
C SER A 189 -16.11 -5.40 -17.09
N ASP A 190 -17.08 -6.27 -17.35
CA ASP A 190 -18.24 -5.94 -18.20
C ASP A 190 -19.14 -4.86 -17.57
N ALA A 191 -19.18 -4.78 -16.24
CA ALA A 191 -19.99 -3.80 -15.49
C ALA A 191 -19.24 -2.49 -15.26
N TYR A 192 -17.96 -2.55 -14.93
CA TYR A 192 -17.15 -1.41 -14.49
C TYR A 192 -16.12 -0.93 -15.52
N GLY A 193 -15.93 -1.67 -16.62
CA GLY A 193 -14.98 -1.35 -17.68
C GLY A 193 -13.61 -2.02 -17.50
N PRO A 194 -12.69 -1.79 -18.45
CA PRO A 194 -11.44 -2.53 -18.57
C PRO A 194 -10.40 -2.24 -17.47
N ALA A 195 -10.55 -1.15 -16.72
CA ALA A 195 -9.69 -0.83 -15.58
C ALA A 195 -10.07 -1.61 -14.31
N TYR A 196 -11.24 -2.24 -14.28
CA TYR A 196 -11.69 -3.03 -13.15
C TYR A 196 -10.94 -4.36 -13.05
N VAL A 197 -10.31 -4.57 -11.91
CA VAL A 197 -9.66 -5.82 -11.51
C VAL A 197 -10.12 -6.15 -10.09
N ASP A 198 -10.71 -7.33 -9.90
CA ASP A 198 -11.17 -7.75 -8.57
C ASP A 198 -9.99 -8.08 -7.64
N ILE A 199 -10.29 -8.14 -6.33
CA ILE A 199 -9.25 -8.32 -5.33
C ILE A 199 -8.48 -9.63 -5.46
N TYR A 200 -9.15 -10.69 -5.93
CA TYR A 200 -8.55 -12.01 -6.02
C TYR A 200 -7.55 -12.07 -7.16
N ALA A 201 -7.81 -11.39 -8.27
CA ALA A 201 -6.83 -11.24 -9.35
C ALA A 201 -5.56 -10.49 -8.89
N LEU A 202 -5.71 -9.38 -8.14
CA LEU A 202 -4.57 -8.64 -7.58
C LEU A 202 -3.80 -9.48 -6.55
N THR A 203 -4.53 -10.21 -5.68
CA THR A 203 -3.96 -11.11 -4.68
C THR A 203 -3.19 -12.25 -5.32
N ARG A 204 -3.75 -12.91 -6.36
CA ARG A 204 -3.09 -13.98 -7.11
C ARG A 204 -1.78 -13.50 -7.72
N GLN A 205 -1.77 -12.28 -8.26
CA GLN A 205 -0.57 -11.72 -8.85
C GLN A 205 0.50 -11.43 -7.79
N HIS A 206 0.15 -10.79 -6.69
CA HIS A 206 1.08 -10.55 -5.59
C HIS A 206 1.61 -11.86 -5.01
N ALA A 207 0.73 -12.84 -4.78
CA ALA A 207 1.11 -14.16 -4.27
C ALA A 207 2.05 -14.90 -5.22
N ALA A 208 1.82 -14.85 -6.54
CA ALA A 208 2.72 -15.47 -7.50
C ALA A 208 4.13 -14.86 -7.50
N LEU A 209 4.24 -13.54 -7.35
CA LEU A 209 5.51 -12.82 -7.38
C LEU A 209 6.28 -12.93 -6.05
N ALA A 210 5.58 -12.80 -4.93
CA ALA A 210 6.17 -12.87 -3.59
C ALA A 210 6.36 -14.33 -3.13
N GLY A 211 5.48 -15.23 -3.54
CA GLY A 211 5.49 -16.65 -3.17
C GLY A 211 6.42 -17.53 -4.00
N ASP A 212 7.10 -16.97 -5.01
CA ASP A 212 7.99 -17.74 -5.89
C ASP A 212 9.09 -18.44 -5.07
N LYS A 213 9.39 -19.68 -5.49
CA LYS A 213 10.38 -20.54 -4.85
C LYS A 213 11.80 -19.99 -5.02
N ALA A 214 12.11 -19.43 -6.19
CA ALA A 214 13.45 -19.01 -6.56
C ALA A 214 13.89 -17.74 -5.82
N CYS A 215 13.01 -16.76 -5.69
CA CYS A 215 13.25 -15.55 -4.91
C CYS A 215 11.94 -14.77 -4.65
N ASP A 216 12.03 -13.71 -3.85
CA ASP A 216 10.94 -12.75 -3.71
C ASP A 216 11.05 -11.69 -4.80
N HIS A 217 10.08 -11.59 -5.71
CA HIS A 217 10.13 -10.62 -6.81
C HIS A 217 9.61 -9.22 -6.42
N MET A 218 9.13 -9.03 -5.19
CA MET A 218 8.44 -7.80 -4.78
C MET A 218 9.03 -7.12 -3.54
N HIS A 219 9.66 -7.84 -2.62
CA HIS A 219 10.00 -7.29 -1.30
C HIS A 219 11.50 -7.15 -1.02
N ASP A 220 12.28 -8.19 -1.29
CA ASP A 220 13.66 -8.32 -0.81
C ASP A 220 14.68 -7.65 -1.78
N GLY A 221 14.40 -6.41 -2.22
CA GLY A 221 15.26 -5.67 -3.15
C GLY A 221 14.79 -4.26 -3.54
N LEU A 222 15.56 -3.58 -4.39
CA LEU A 222 15.37 -2.15 -4.74
C LEU A 222 14.07 -1.88 -5.51
N GLY A 223 13.47 -2.90 -6.11
CA GLY A 223 12.15 -2.82 -6.76
C GLY A 223 10.95 -2.74 -5.82
N PHE A 224 11.15 -2.84 -4.49
CA PHE A 224 10.04 -2.86 -3.53
C PHE A 224 9.07 -1.69 -3.67
N LEU A 225 9.59 -0.46 -3.72
CA LEU A 225 8.76 0.74 -3.82
C LEU A 225 7.93 0.76 -5.11
N THR A 226 8.57 0.47 -6.24
CA THR A 226 7.97 0.57 -7.57
C THR A 226 6.96 -0.55 -7.82
N MET A 227 7.22 -1.76 -7.32
CA MET A 227 6.27 -2.88 -7.33
C MET A 227 4.99 -2.52 -6.58
N HIS A 228 5.10 -2.00 -5.35
CA HIS A 228 3.92 -1.64 -4.54
C HIS A 228 3.23 -0.36 -5.03
N LEU A 229 3.97 0.56 -5.66
CA LEU A 229 3.39 1.70 -6.37
C LEU A 229 2.53 1.26 -7.55
N GLY A 230 3.04 0.33 -8.38
CA GLY A 230 2.30 -0.22 -9.51
C GLY A 230 1.04 -0.98 -9.07
N LEU A 231 1.16 -1.80 -8.02
CA LEU A 231 0.02 -2.51 -7.40
C LEU A 231 -1.04 -1.53 -6.86
N SER A 232 -0.59 -0.49 -6.14
CA SER A 232 -1.49 0.53 -5.58
C SER A 232 -2.20 1.34 -6.67
N LEU A 233 -1.53 1.63 -7.79
CA LEU A 233 -2.12 2.29 -8.95
C LEU A 233 -3.17 1.42 -9.65
N ALA A 234 -2.89 0.12 -9.84
CA ALA A 234 -3.85 -0.81 -10.42
C ALA A 234 -5.10 -0.95 -9.54
N PHE A 235 -4.92 -1.04 -8.22
CA PHE A 235 -6.02 -1.05 -7.26
C PHE A 235 -6.82 0.25 -7.25
N GLU A 236 -6.14 1.39 -7.19
CA GLU A 236 -6.78 2.71 -7.19
C GLU A 236 -7.61 2.92 -8.47
N GLN A 237 -7.12 2.48 -9.62
CA GLN A 237 -7.88 2.53 -10.88
C GLN A 237 -9.08 1.58 -10.89
N SER A 238 -8.96 0.41 -10.25
CA SER A 238 -10.08 -0.52 -10.12
C SER A 238 -11.20 0.04 -9.22
N ILE A 239 -10.87 0.64 -8.07
CA ILE A 239 -11.89 1.32 -7.24
C ILE A 239 -12.46 2.57 -7.92
N GLN A 240 -11.68 3.27 -8.75
CA GLN A 240 -12.16 4.41 -9.56
C GLN A 240 -13.07 3.98 -10.72
N ALA A 241 -12.91 2.75 -11.23
CA ALA A 241 -13.86 2.17 -12.18
C ALA A 241 -15.24 1.93 -11.54
N VAL A 242 -15.28 1.71 -10.22
CA VAL A 242 -16.51 1.60 -9.43
C VAL A 242 -17.06 2.98 -9.06
N ASP A 243 -16.22 3.87 -8.52
CA ASP A 243 -16.56 5.26 -8.19
C ASP A 243 -15.43 6.22 -8.58
N ALA A 244 -15.61 6.95 -9.66
CA ALA A 244 -14.58 7.82 -10.22
C ALA A 244 -14.11 8.94 -9.28
N ALA A 245 -14.82 9.27 -8.19
CA ALA A 245 -14.35 10.31 -7.27
C ALA A 245 -13.45 9.79 -6.14
N VAL A 246 -13.27 8.47 -6.00
CA VAL A 246 -12.46 7.93 -4.90
C VAL A 246 -10.97 8.04 -5.19
N ALA A 247 -10.20 8.34 -4.14
CA ALA A 247 -8.75 8.30 -4.12
C ALA A 247 -8.31 7.32 -3.03
N LEU A 248 -7.18 6.64 -3.25
CA LEU A 248 -6.59 5.74 -2.25
C LEU A 248 -6.05 6.56 -1.07
N PRO A 249 -6.60 6.42 0.16
CA PRO A 249 -6.02 7.06 1.33
C PRO A 249 -4.74 6.34 1.78
N TYR A 250 -4.03 6.97 2.71
CA TYR A 250 -2.91 6.36 3.42
C TYR A 250 -3.21 6.19 4.91
N TRP A 251 -2.63 5.17 5.53
CA TRP A 251 -2.64 4.95 6.97
C TRP A 251 -1.29 5.32 7.55
N ASP A 252 -1.25 6.46 8.25
CA ASP A 252 -0.05 6.82 9.01
C ASP A 252 -0.02 6.06 10.34
N TYR A 253 0.52 4.84 10.30
CA TYR A 253 0.71 3.97 11.45
C TYR A 253 1.69 4.55 12.49
N THR A 254 2.50 5.56 12.15
CA THR A 254 3.38 6.21 13.14
C THR A 254 2.59 7.05 14.15
N VAL A 255 1.37 7.49 13.80
CA VAL A 255 0.44 8.12 14.74
C VAL A 255 -0.06 7.12 15.78
N ASP A 256 -0.44 5.92 15.36
CA ASP A 256 -0.90 4.87 16.27
C ASP A 256 0.25 4.38 17.15
N ARG A 257 1.46 4.24 16.58
CA ARG A 257 2.66 3.95 17.36
C ARG A 257 2.96 5.04 18.39
N HIS A 258 2.91 6.31 18.00
CA HIS A 258 3.12 7.44 18.90
C HIS A 258 2.11 7.46 20.07
N ASP A 259 0.84 7.17 19.79
CA ASP A 259 -0.18 7.09 20.82
C ASP A 259 0.02 5.90 21.79
N ALA A 260 0.49 4.76 21.28
CA ALA A 260 0.85 3.61 22.09
C ALA A 260 2.06 3.91 22.98
N ASP A 261 3.13 4.49 22.42
CA ASP A 261 4.36 4.84 23.14
C ASP A 261 4.13 5.79 24.32
N ARG A 262 3.18 6.72 24.17
CA ARG A 262 2.82 7.67 25.24
C ARG A 262 1.71 7.17 26.16
N GLY A 263 1.26 5.92 25.99
CA GLY A 263 0.17 5.33 26.78
C GLY A 263 -1.20 6.00 26.58
N ALA A 264 -1.40 6.75 25.49
CA ALA A 264 -2.67 7.40 25.21
C ALA A 264 -3.72 6.43 24.66
N ARG A 265 -3.28 5.44 23.87
CA ARG A 265 -4.14 4.43 23.25
C ARG A 265 -3.29 3.23 22.80
N PRO A 266 -3.64 1.99 23.17
CA PRO A 266 -2.94 0.82 22.65
C PRO A 266 -3.22 0.65 21.15
N LEU A 267 -2.35 -0.06 20.43
CA LEU A 267 -2.52 -0.27 18.97
C LEU A 267 -3.85 -0.96 18.63
N GLY A 268 -4.31 -1.91 19.47
CA GLY A 268 -5.60 -2.56 19.31
C GLY A 268 -6.80 -1.61 19.47
N GLY A 269 -6.58 -0.41 20.03
CA GLY A 269 -7.56 0.68 20.09
C GLY A 269 -7.57 1.55 18.83
N SER A 270 -6.84 1.20 17.77
CA SER A 270 -6.82 2.01 16.55
C SER A 270 -8.20 2.15 15.90
N ALA A 271 -8.47 3.31 15.29
CA ALA A 271 -9.69 3.51 14.51
C ALA A 271 -9.78 2.54 13.31
N MET A 272 -8.62 2.04 12.86
CA MET A 272 -8.48 1.01 11.82
C MET A 272 -9.33 -0.22 12.13
N TRP A 273 -9.44 -0.61 13.40
CA TRP A 273 -10.09 -1.87 13.82
C TRP A 273 -11.57 -1.72 14.18
N ARG A 274 -12.15 -0.54 13.96
CA ARG A 274 -13.59 -0.34 14.17
C ARG A 274 -14.38 -1.13 13.13
N SER A 275 -15.56 -1.60 13.51
CA SER A 275 -16.44 -2.38 12.64
C SER A 275 -16.89 -1.62 11.39
N ASP A 276 -16.96 -0.30 11.44
CA ASP A 276 -17.30 0.53 10.29
C ASP A 276 -16.10 0.83 9.37
N TRP A 277 -14.88 0.41 9.73
CA TRP A 277 -13.65 0.55 8.95
C TRP A 277 -13.16 -0.82 8.46
N PHE A 278 -12.04 -1.34 9.00
CA PHE A 278 -11.45 -2.62 8.58
C PHE A 278 -11.85 -3.81 9.45
N GLY A 279 -12.76 -3.60 10.42
CA GLY A 279 -13.32 -4.66 11.25
C GLY A 279 -12.40 -5.12 12.39
N THR A 280 -13.02 -5.71 13.40
CA THR A 280 -12.32 -6.26 14.58
C THR A 280 -12.12 -7.76 14.40
N ALA A 281 -10.90 -8.24 14.67
CA ALA A 281 -10.61 -9.68 14.69
C ALA A 281 -11.15 -10.32 15.98
N ASP A 282 -11.77 -11.49 15.85
CA ASP A 282 -12.10 -12.34 16.99
C ASP A 282 -10.90 -13.23 17.31
N PRO A 283 -10.24 -13.06 18.48
CA PRO A 283 -9.05 -13.83 18.83
C PRO A 283 -9.31 -15.33 19.05
N ALA A 284 -10.57 -15.76 19.19
CA ALA A 284 -10.90 -17.19 19.32
C ALA A 284 -10.76 -17.94 17.98
N VAL A 285 -10.95 -17.23 16.87
CA VAL A 285 -10.92 -17.79 15.51
C VAL A 285 -9.91 -17.09 14.59
N ASN A 286 -9.24 -16.05 15.09
CA ASN A 286 -8.24 -15.22 14.42
C ASN A 286 -8.73 -14.66 13.07
N THR A 287 -10.01 -14.31 12.94
CA THR A 287 -10.55 -13.70 11.71
C THR A 287 -11.36 -12.44 12.03
N VAL A 288 -11.49 -11.56 11.05
CA VAL A 288 -12.36 -10.38 11.15
C VAL A 288 -13.81 -10.84 11.33
N ALA A 289 -14.44 -10.47 12.45
CA ALA A 289 -15.77 -10.94 12.83
C ALA A 289 -16.86 -9.86 12.73
N THR A 290 -16.48 -8.61 12.45
CA THR A 290 -17.42 -7.47 12.40
C THR A 290 -17.20 -6.60 11.18
N GLY A 291 -18.26 -5.90 10.75
CA GLY A 291 -18.17 -4.92 9.67
C GLY A 291 -18.30 -5.48 8.27
N ARG A 292 -17.96 -4.64 7.28
CA ARG A 292 -18.01 -4.98 5.83
C ARG A 292 -17.12 -6.16 5.44
N TRP A 293 -16.11 -6.43 6.27
CA TRP A 293 -15.03 -7.39 6.04
C TRP A 293 -15.13 -8.61 6.94
N ALA A 294 -16.27 -8.79 7.63
CA ALA A 294 -16.48 -9.99 8.44
C ALA A 294 -16.41 -11.23 7.55
N PHE A 295 -15.55 -12.18 7.90
CA PHE A 295 -15.39 -13.46 7.20
C PHE A 295 -15.10 -13.32 5.70
N VAL A 296 -14.14 -12.46 5.33
CA VAL A 296 -13.60 -12.45 3.95
C VAL A 296 -12.98 -13.81 3.64
N ALA A 297 -13.46 -14.48 2.61
CA ALA A 297 -12.99 -15.81 2.20
C ALA A 297 -11.59 -15.74 1.60
N ALA A 298 -10.68 -16.56 2.15
CA ALA A 298 -9.47 -16.96 1.46
C ALA A 298 -9.86 -17.74 0.19
N GLU A 299 -9.14 -17.50 -0.92
CA GLU A 299 -9.45 -18.19 -2.16
C GLU A 299 -9.09 -19.67 -2.07
N GLN A 300 -10.11 -20.52 -2.21
CA GLN A 300 -10.01 -21.98 -2.15
C GLN A 300 -9.91 -22.60 -3.53
N GLY A 301 -9.34 -23.81 -3.60
CA GLY A 301 -9.21 -24.55 -4.85
C GLY A 301 -8.26 -23.90 -5.84
N ALA A 302 -7.29 -23.11 -5.36
CA ALA A 302 -6.30 -22.39 -6.14
C ALA A 302 -5.18 -23.29 -6.72
N TRP A 303 -5.52 -24.54 -7.05
CA TRP A 303 -4.56 -25.53 -7.58
C TRP A 303 -4.01 -25.16 -8.96
N ASP A 304 -4.68 -24.24 -9.66
CA ASP A 304 -4.24 -23.66 -10.94
C ASP A 304 -3.39 -22.40 -10.76
N ALA A 305 -3.30 -21.85 -9.54
CA ALA A 305 -2.48 -20.68 -9.26
C ALA A 305 -0.98 -21.06 -9.22
N PRO A 306 -0.06 -20.15 -9.56
CA PRO A 306 1.39 -20.41 -9.50
C PRO A 306 1.87 -20.80 -8.10
N VAL A 307 1.18 -20.33 -7.06
CA VAL A 307 1.44 -20.69 -5.68
C VAL A 307 0.12 -20.95 -4.95
N HIS A 308 0.15 -21.92 -4.05
CA HIS A 308 -0.91 -22.24 -3.11
C HIS A 308 -0.29 -23.06 -1.95
N ASN A 309 -1.00 -23.16 -0.83
CA ASN A 309 -0.58 -24.06 0.23
C ASN A 309 -1.11 -25.51 0.04
N SER A 310 -0.80 -26.42 0.96
CA SER A 310 -1.16 -27.84 0.85
C SER A 310 -2.66 -28.09 0.86
N TYR A 311 -3.47 -27.15 1.36
CA TYR A 311 -4.93 -27.25 1.38
C TYR A 311 -5.59 -26.63 0.13
N GLY A 312 -4.78 -26.10 -0.80
CA GLY A 312 -5.27 -25.46 -2.02
C GLY A 312 -5.81 -24.05 -1.80
N PHE A 313 -5.44 -23.40 -0.70
CA PHE A 313 -5.70 -21.97 -0.54
C PHE A 313 -4.65 -21.15 -1.28
N LEU A 314 -5.07 -20.04 -1.87
CA LEU A 314 -4.17 -19.01 -2.40
C LEU A 314 -3.48 -18.30 -1.23
N ARG A 315 -2.37 -18.90 -0.79
CA ARG A 315 -1.46 -18.43 0.25
C ARG A 315 -0.05 -18.78 -0.17
N ALA A 316 0.95 -18.21 0.49
CA ALA A 316 2.33 -18.62 0.33
C ALA A 316 2.45 -20.15 0.47
N PRO A 317 3.30 -20.80 -0.33
CA PRO A 317 3.41 -22.27 -0.33
C PRO A 317 4.05 -22.82 0.96
N TRP A 318 4.70 -21.96 1.75
CA TRP A 318 5.20 -22.27 3.09
C TRP A 318 4.22 -21.94 4.22
N ASN A 319 3.05 -21.39 3.91
CA ASN A 319 2.03 -21.04 4.90
C ASN A 319 0.86 -22.03 4.86
N ASN A 320 0.94 -23.11 5.63
CA ASN A 320 -0.11 -24.13 5.68
C ASN A 320 -1.29 -23.76 6.61
N ASN A 321 -1.63 -22.47 6.69
CA ASN A 321 -2.86 -21.99 7.32
C ASN A 321 -4.06 -22.56 6.56
N ASP A 322 -4.91 -23.33 7.23
CA ASP A 322 -6.09 -24.01 6.67
C ASP A 322 -7.40 -23.23 6.91
N ARG A 323 -7.32 -22.10 7.61
CA ARG A 323 -8.49 -21.29 7.98
C ARG A 323 -9.15 -20.73 6.71
N PRO A 324 -10.49 -20.85 6.55
CA PRO A 324 -11.17 -20.48 5.32
C PRO A 324 -11.33 -18.97 5.11
N TRP A 325 -10.99 -18.17 6.13
CA TRP A 325 -11.17 -16.72 6.15
C TRP A 325 -9.82 -16.02 6.31
N VAL A 326 -9.77 -14.74 5.95
CA VAL A 326 -8.64 -13.85 6.25
C VAL A 326 -8.32 -13.90 7.74
N THR A 327 -7.06 -14.18 8.02
CA THR A 327 -6.52 -14.43 9.35
C THR A 327 -5.77 -13.19 9.82
N ARG A 328 -6.16 -12.67 10.99
CA ARG A 328 -5.47 -11.57 11.68
C ARG A 328 -5.15 -11.98 13.10
N SER A 329 -3.95 -11.63 13.54
CA SER A 329 -3.48 -11.85 14.90
C SER A 329 -2.36 -10.87 15.22
N ASP A 330 -2.39 -10.32 16.43
CA ASP A 330 -1.26 -9.57 16.99
C ASP A 330 -0.37 -10.45 17.89
N SER A 331 -0.42 -11.76 17.65
CA SER A 331 0.43 -12.74 18.31
C SER A 331 1.47 -13.31 17.35
N LEU A 332 2.74 -13.32 17.78
CA LEU A 332 3.83 -14.01 17.11
C LEU A 332 4.27 -15.19 17.98
N CYS A 333 3.80 -16.38 17.65
CA CYS A 333 3.98 -17.60 18.42
C CYS A 333 3.67 -17.41 19.92
N GLY A 334 2.55 -16.78 20.26
CA GLY A 334 2.13 -16.51 21.65
C GLY A 334 2.79 -15.30 22.32
N TYR A 335 3.76 -14.66 21.69
CA TYR A 335 4.21 -13.33 22.09
C TYR A 335 3.19 -12.29 21.62
N LYS A 336 2.71 -11.44 22.53
CA LYS A 336 1.85 -10.31 22.17
C LYS A 336 2.70 -9.23 21.50
N PHE A 337 2.59 -9.11 20.18
CA PHE A 337 3.35 -8.15 19.39
C PHE A 337 2.55 -6.85 19.26
N GLU A 338 3.04 -5.78 19.88
CA GLU A 338 2.40 -4.46 19.84
C GLU A 338 3.36 -3.42 19.27
N ASP A 339 3.86 -3.69 18.07
CA ASP A 339 4.75 -2.77 17.36
C ASP A 339 4.30 -2.50 15.93
N THR A 340 4.45 -1.25 15.51
CA THR A 340 4.28 -0.79 14.13
C THR A 340 5.36 0.26 13.88
N PRO A 341 5.71 0.59 12.63
CA PRO A 341 6.82 1.50 12.41
C PRO A 341 6.60 2.84 13.11
N SER A 342 7.66 3.35 13.73
CA SER A 342 7.62 4.53 14.59
C SER A 342 8.09 5.80 13.86
N CYS A 343 7.80 6.96 14.46
CA CYS A 343 8.41 8.23 14.05
C CYS A 343 9.95 8.14 14.02
N ALA A 344 10.55 7.39 14.94
CA ALA A 344 11.99 7.17 14.99
C ALA A 344 12.50 6.42 13.75
N ALA A 345 11.80 5.35 13.35
CA ALA A 345 12.16 4.55 12.17
C ALA A 345 12.06 5.37 10.88
N HIS A 346 10.95 6.12 10.69
CA HIS A 346 10.77 6.99 9.53
C HIS A 346 11.79 8.12 9.49
N PHE A 347 12.07 8.76 10.63
CA PHE A 347 13.08 9.81 10.72
C PHE A 347 14.49 9.28 10.43
N ALA A 348 14.84 8.11 10.99
CA ALA A 348 16.12 7.47 10.77
C ALA A 348 16.33 7.13 9.29
N LEU A 349 15.30 6.67 8.59
CA LEU A 349 15.40 6.44 7.15
C LEU A 349 15.67 7.74 6.39
N LEU A 350 14.88 8.80 6.64
CA LEU A 350 15.02 10.08 5.92
C LEU A 350 16.36 10.78 6.16
N ASN A 351 16.87 10.72 7.39
CA ASN A 351 18.07 11.42 7.84
C ASN A 351 19.34 10.56 7.73
N GLY A 352 19.22 9.24 7.81
CA GLY A 352 20.33 8.30 7.86
C GLY A 352 20.74 7.71 6.52
N THR A 353 19.97 7.97 5.45
CA THR A 353 20.28 7.50 4.09
C THR A 353 20.61 8.66 3.17
N ASP A 354 21.70 8.58 2.43
CA ASP A 354 22.11 9.62 1.46
C ASP A 354 22.07 9.13 0.01
N SER A 355 21.93 7.82 -0.22
CA SER A 355 21.79 7.22 -1.55
C SER A 355 20.41 6.60 -1.76
N TRP A 356 19.99 6.51 -3.02
CA TRP A 356 18.79 5.75 -3.42
C TRP A 356 18.89 4.29 -2.95
N PHE A 357 20.05 3.67 -3.12
CA PHE A 357 20.30 2.29 -2.70
C PHE A 357 19.99 2.10 -1.21
N ASP A 358 20.61 2.89 -0.33
CA ASP A 358 20.44 2.73 1.12
C ASP A 358 18.98 2.97 1.55
N PHE A 359 18.32 3.93 0.93
CA PHE A 359 16.92 4.23 1.19
C PHE A 359 15.99 3.10 0.76
N ALA A 360 16.07 2.69 -0.51
CA ALA A 360 15.22 1.66 -1.08
C ALA A 360 15.46 0.30 -0.43
N TRP A 361 16.70 -0.02 -0.07
CA TRP A 361 17.03 -1.25 0.64
C TRP A 361 16.44 -1.30 2.04
N GLN A 362 16.44 -0.19 2.79
CA GLN A 362 15.91 -0.17 4.15
C GLN A 362 14.38 -0.06 4.21
N LEU A 363 13.76 0.46 3.15
CA LEU A 363 12.34 0.75 3.07
C LEU A 363 11.39 -0.42 3.44
N PRO A 364 11.56 -1.66 2.96
CA PRO A 364 10.66 -2.78 3.26
C PRO A 364 10.73 -3.28 4.72
N TYR A 365 11.80 -2.93 5.46
CA TYR A 365 12.07 -3.46 6.79
C TYR A 365 11.50 -2.56 7.90
N ALA A 366 12.33 -2.01 8.79
CA ALA A 366 11.87 -1.24 9.96
C ALA A 366 10.85 -0.10 9.67
N PRO A 367 10.89 0.62 8.53
CA PRO A 367 9.89 1.64 8.20
C PRO A 367 8.50 1.09 7.81
N HIS A 368 8.39 -0.22 7.60
CA HIS A 368 7.28 -0.90 6.94
C HIS A 368 6.89 -2.23 7.62
N GLY A 369 7.75 -3.24 7.58
CA GLY A 369 7.44 -4.66 7.81
C GLY A 369 6.76 -4.98 9.15
N SER A 370 7.03 -4.24 10.22
CA SER A 370 6.38 -4.50 11.51
C SER A 370 4.87 -4.28 11.50
N VAL A 371 4.34 -3.47 10.56
CA VAL A 371 2.87 -3.36 10.40
C VAL A 371 2.25 -4.66 9.90
N HIS A 372 2.96 -5.42 9.06
CA HIS A 372 2.49 -6.73 8.58
C HIS A 372 2.58 -7.79 9.67
N GLN A 373 3.65 -7.76 10.48
CA GLN A 373 3.80 -8.62 11.65
C GLN A 373 2.67 -8.39 12.67
N TYR A 374 2.32 -7.13 12.92
CA TYR A 374 1.26 -6.76 13.86
C TYR A 374 -0.14 -7.19 13.42
N VAL A 375 -0.45 -7.10 12.13
CA VAL A 375 -1.79 -7.41 11.65
C VAL A 375 -1.96 -8.91 11.36
N GLY A 376 -0.93 -9.56 10.81
CA GLY A 376 -0.99 -10.96 10.41
C GLY A 376 -0.68 -11.92 11.57
N GLY A 377 0.43 -11.69 12.27
CA GLY A 377 0.92 -12.59 13.31
C GLY A 377 1.37 -13.95 12.78
N THR A 378 1.84 -14.80 13.70
CA THR A 378 2.22 -16.19 13.46
C THR A 378 1.58 -17.05 14.53
N LEU A 379 0.74 -17.98 14.11
CA LEU A 379 -0.14 -18.81 14.92
C LEU A 379 0.37 -20.24 15.00
N ASP A 380 -0.25 -21.04 15.89
CA ASP A 380 -0.04 -22.49 15.95
C ASP A 380 1.42 -22.91 16.26
N CYS A 381 2.20 -22.02 16.89
CA CYS A 381 3.60 -22.23 17.30
C CYS A 381 3.89 -21.80 18.75
N ASN A 382 2.88 -21.40 19.53
CA ASN A 382 3.10 -20.96 20.92
C ASN A 382 3.69 -22.06 21.81
N ASP A 383 3.16 -23.27 21.70
CA ASP A 383 3.62 -24.40 22.53
C ASP A 383 5.05 -24.77 22.13
N THR A 384 5.33 -24.91 20.83
CA THR A 384 6.67 -25.10 20.28
C THR A 384 7.66 -24.08 20.79
N ALA A 385 7.33 -22.79 20.70
CA ALA A 385 8.19 -21.72 21.17
C ALA A 385 8.36 -21.75 22.69
N THR A 386 7.30 -22.07 23.45
CA THR A 386 7.37 -22.15 24.91
C THR A 386 8.31 -23.27 25.36
N GLU A 387 8.13 -24.48 24.82
CA GLU A 387 8.99 -25.63 25.12
C GLU A 387 10.46 -25.35 24.77
N LEU A 388 10.70 -24.76 23.61
CA LEU A 388 12.05 -24.41 23.18
C LEU A 388 12.71 -23.40 24.13
N LEU A 389 11.96 -22.39 24.56
CA LEU A 389 12.46 -21.36 25.47
C LEU A 389 12.73 -21.90 26.87
N GLU A 390 11.89 -22.80 27.38
CA GLU A 390 12.11 -23.49 28.64
C GLU A 390 13.37 -24.36 28.58
N PHE A 391 13.51 -25.16 27.52
CA PHE A 391 14.71 -25.95 27.24
C PHE A 391 15.98 -25.08 27.21
N LEU A 392 15.94 -23.94 26.51
CA LEU A 392 17.09 -23.02 26.42
C LEU A 392 17.45 -22.39 27.78
N ARG A 393 16.47 -22.09 28.65
CA ARG A 393 16.74 -21.56 29.99
C ARG A 393 17.51 -22.55 30.85
N ASP A 394 17.21 -23.84 30.73
CA ASP A 394 17.84 -24.89 31.52
C ASP A 394 19.25 -25.23 31.01
N GLU A 395 19.41 -25.32 29.69
CA GLU A 395 20.68 -25.73 29.07
C GLU A 395 21.69 -24.59 28.98
N VAL A 396 21.21 -23.36 28.75
CA VAL A 396 22.04 -22.19 28.47
C VAL A 396 22.01 -21.26 29.68
N ASN A 397 22.99 -21.41 30.57
CA ASN A 397 23.13 -20.56 31.74
C ASN A 397 24.49 -19.87 31.78
N GLN A 398 24.59 -18.79 32.56
CA GLN A 398 25.80 -17.96 32.72
C GLN A 398 27.08 -18.76 33.00
N LYS A 399 26.97 -19.95 33.62
CA LYS A 399 28.12 -20.80 33.92
C LYS A 399 28.64 -21.57 32.71
N LYS A 400 27.75 -21.98 31.80
CA LYS A 400 28.09 -22.73 30.58
C LYS A 400 28.31 -21.83 29.37
N TYR A 401 27.59 -20.71 29.28
CA TYR A 401 27.60 -19.77 28.15
C TYR A 401 27.56 -18.32 28.63
N PRO A 402 28.71 -17.70 28.94
CA PRO A 402 28.75 -16.30 29.40
C PRO A 402 28.22 -15.30 28.35
N GLY A 403 28.30 -15.63 27.04
CA GLY A 403 27.74 -14.81 25.95
C GLY A 403 26.21 -14.85 25.84
N PHE A 404 25.56 -15.89 26.37
CA PHE A 404 24.10 -15.97 26.40
C PHE A 404 23.48 -14.93 27.34
N ALA A 405 24.14 -14.61 28.45
CA ALA A 405 23.56 -13.71 29.44
C ALA A 405 23.29 -12.30 28.88
N SER A 406 24.11 -11.83 27.95
CA SER A 406 23.98 -10.51 27.34
C SER A 406 23.06 -10.46 26.11
N THR A 407 22.65 -11.61 25.56
CA THR A 407 21.86 -11.69 24.29
C THR A 407 20.68 -12.66 24.35
N SER A 408 20.46 -13.33 25.50
CA SER A 408 19.40 -14.33 25.69
C SER A 408 18.01 -13.77 25.49
N SER A 409 17.72 -12.58 26.01
CA SER A 409 16.44 -11.89 25.78
C SER A 409 16.16 -11.71 24.30
N ASP A 410 17.18 -11.35 23.53
CA ASP A 410 17.06 -11.03 22.12
C ASP A 410 16.86 -12.32 21.31
N LEU A 411 17.64 -13.37 21.58
CA LEU A 411 17.43 -14.69 20.96
C LEU A 411 16.02 -15.23 21.26
N MET A 412 15.59 -15.12 22.52
CA MET A 412 14.26 -15.58 22.94
C MET A 412 13.12 -14.79 22.29
N TYR A 413 13.32 -13.48 22.11
CA TYR A 413 12.39 -12.61 21.41
C TYR A 413 12.27 -13.03 19.94
N LEU A 414 13.40 -13.14 19.24
CA LEU A 414 13.41 -13.45 17.82
C LEU A 414 12.87 -14.87 17.51
N LEU A 415 13.13 -15.86 18.38
CA LEU A 415 12.53 -17.21 18.29
C LEU A 415 11.00 -17.20 18.35
N ARG A 416 10.37 -16.11 18.79
CA ARG A 416 8.93 -15.92 18.69
C ARG A 416 8.54 -15.00 17.53
N THR A 417 9.22 -13.87 17.37
CA THR A 417 8.78 -12.83 16.44
C THR A 417 9.10 -13.12 14.97
N ASP A 418 10.11 -13.95 14.71
CA ASP A 418 10.69 -14.07 13.37
C ASP A 418 10.55 -15.50 12.80
N MET A 419 9.70 -16.33 13.41
CA MET A 419 9.42 -17.70 12.96
C MET A 419 8.93 -17.77 11.50
N PHE A 420 8.14 -16.78 11.07
CA PHE A 420 7.68 -16.63 9.68
C PHE A 420 8.82 -16.49 8.67
N LEU A 421 9.94 -15.86 9.06
CA LEU A 421 11.13 -15.76 8.21
C LEU A 421 11.80 -17.14 8.05
N ALA A 422 11.85 -17.94 9.12
CA ALA A 422 12.38 -19.30 9.05
C ALA A 422 11.52 -20.17 8.12
N LEU A 423 10.19 -20.08 8.21
CA LEU A 423 9.25 -20.75 7.28
C LEU A 423 9.59 -20.43 5.82
N LYS A 424 9.67 -19.13 5.49
CA LYS A 424 9.98 -18.64 4.14
C LYS A 424 11.36 -19.12 3.66
N ASN A 425 12.39 -18.87 4.44
CA ASN A 425 13.78 -19.08 4.04
C ASN A 425 14.10 -20.56 3.88
N LEU A 426 13.71 -21.40 4.85
CA LEU A 426 13.94 -22.83 4.79
C LEU A 426 13.13 -23.47 3.66
N TYR A 427 11.91 -22.98 3.39
CA TYR A 427 11.15 -23.45 2.23
C TYR A 427 11.90 -23.11 0.94
N ARG A 428 12.26 -21.85 0.68
CA ARG A 428 12.93 -21.45 -0.58
C ARG A 428 14.26 -22.18 -0.82
N LEU A 429 14.98 -22.52 0.23
CA LEU A 429 16.29 -23.19 0.15
C LEU A 429 16.23 -24.72 0.13
N ASP A 430 15.02 -25.28 -0.03
CA ASP A 430 14.80 -26.72 0.02
C ASP A 430 15.42 -27.32 1.30
N ARG A 431 14.94 -26.81 2.43
CA ARG A 431 15.22 -27.29 3.79
C ARG A 431 13.95 -27.54 4.59
N LEU A 432 12.82 -27.07 4.08
CA LEU A 432 11.48 -27.27 4.61
C LEU A 432 10.57 -27.66 3.44
N ALA A 433 9.78 -28.71 3.61
CA ALA A 433 8.78 -29.13 2.65
C ALA A 433 7.44 -29.36 3.34
N PHE A 434 6.37 -29.01 2.63
CA PHE A 434 5.00 -29.34 3.01
C PHE A 434 4.45 -30.41 2.07
N PRO A 435 3.45 -31.20 2.50
CA PRO A 435 2.76 -32.13 1.63
C PRO A 435 2.19 -31.42 0.39
N ALA A 436 2.18 -32.09 -0.76
CA ALA A 436 1.59 -31.52 -1.97
C ALA A 436 0.06 -31.33 -1.86
N PHE A 437 -0.58 -32.07 -0.96
CA PHE A 437 -2.03 -32.04 -0.72
C PHE A 437 -2.36 -32.40 0.72
N CYS A 438 -3.34 -31.71 1.28
CA CYS A 438 -3.96 -31.93 2.57
C CYS A 438 -5.48 -31.79 2.46
N SER A 439 -6.23 -32.74 3.01
CA SER A 439 -7.67 -32.60 3.14
C SER A 439 -8.01 -31.79 4.40
N PRO A 440 -9.15 -31.07 4.46
CA PRO A 440 -9.55 -30.31 5.65
C PRO A 440 -9.76 -31.14 6.92
N ASP A 441 -9.94 -32.46 6.78
CA ASP A 441 -10.11 -33.42 7.87
C ASP A 441 -8.83 -34.21 8.19
N ALA A 442 -7.71 -33.92 7.51
CA ALA A 442 -6.43 -34.56 7.77
C ALA A 442 -5.94 -34.22 9.19
N PRO A 443 -5.33 -35.18 9.91
CA PRO A 443 -4.61 -34.87 11.14
C PRO A 443 -3.54 -33.80 10.91
N SER A 444 -3.37 -32.87 11.86
CA SER A 444 -2.38 -31.80 11.73
C SER A 444 -0.95 -32.32 11.53
N SER A 445 -0.63 -33.50 12.07
CA SER A 445 0.66 -34.19 11.86
C SER A 445 0.92 -34.57 10.41
N ASP A 446 -0.13 -34.92 9.67
CA ASP A 446 -0.02 -35.35 8.27
C ASP A 446 0.16 -34.16 7.33
N CYS A 447 -0.13 -32.96 7.85
CA CYS A 447 -0.06 -31.67 7.16
C CYS A 447 1.01 -30.74 7.73
N ALA A 448 1.83 -31.23 8.65
CA ALA A 448 2.97 -30.50 9.18
C ALA A 448 4.09 -30.41 8.15
N SER A 449 4.92 -29.37 8.27
CA SER A 449 6.16 -29.30 7.50
C SER A 449 7.16 -30.34 7.98
N THR A 450 8.05 -30.74 7.08
CA THR A 450 9.19 -31.60 7.39
C THR A 450 10.48 -30.92 6.97
N CYS A 451 11.52 -31.05 7.78
CA CYS A 451 12.85 -30.56 7.42
C CYS A 451 13.66 -31.56 6.56
N ASP A 452 13.00 -32.57 5.99
CA ASP A 452 13.63 -33.78 5.47
C ASP A 452 13.97 -33.76 3.96
N TYR A 453 14.00 -32.60 3.30
CA TYR A 453 14.05 -32.51 1.84
C TYR A 453 15.03 -31.45 1.31
N PRO A 454 15.86 -31.70 0.26
CA PRO A 454 16.57 -32.93 -0.13
C PRO A 454 17.96 -33.04 0.54
N THR A 455 18.53 -31.93 1.03
CA THR A 455 19.69 -31.92 1.93
C THR A 455 19.18 -31.52 3.31
N ASN A 456 18.89 -32.51 4.13
CA ASN A 456 18.23 -32.29 5.41
C ASN A 456 19.23 -32.26 6.59
N LEU A 457 18.79 -31.65 7.69
CA LEU A 457 19.54 -31.63 8.94
C LEU A 457 19.97 -33.05 9.35
N ASN A 458 19.10 -34.04 9.17
CA ASN A 458 19.36 -35.44 9.51
C ASN A 458 20.53 -36.06 8.70
N GLN A 459 20.64 -35.76 7.41
CA GLN A 459 21.72 -36.18 6.53
C GLN A 459 23.01 -35.46 6.90
N ALA A 460 22.95 -34.16 7.18
CA ALA A 460 24.12 -33.39 7.63
C ALA A 460 24.68 -33.99 8.92
N LEU A 461 23.81 -34.33 9.88
CA LEU A 461 24.16 -35.00 11.13
C LEU A 461 24.71 -36.41 10.89
N ALA A 462 24.05 -37.23 10.05
CA ALA A 462 24.47 -38.60 9.77
C ALA A 462 25.87 -38.68 9.11
N HIS A 463 26.27 -37.64 8.37
CA HIS A 463 27.57 -37.56 7.71
C HIS A 463 28.59 -36.69 8.45
N ASN A 464 28.30 -36.23 9.68
CA ASN A 464 29.13 -35.28 10.44
C ASN A 464 29.54 -34.04 9.61
N ASN A 465 28.63 -33.54 8.77
CA ASN A 465 28.88 -32.40 7.89
C ASN A 465 28.58 -31.09 8.64
N THR A 466 29.53 -30.66 9.46
CA THR A 466 29.41 -29.44 10.28
C THR A 466 29.14 -28.18 9.45
N GLY A 467 29.70 -28.09 8.24
CA GLY A 467 29.45 -26.97 7.33
C GLY A 467 27.98 -26.88 6.87
N ALA A 468 27.34 -28.03 6.62
CA ALA A 468 25.91 -28.06 6.27
C ALA A 468 25.01 -27.73 7.48
N VAL A 469 25.41 -28.13 8.69
CA VAL A 469 24.71 -27.77 9.94
C VAL A 469 24.75 -26.26 10.16
N GLU A 470 25.92 -25.64 9.98
CA GLU A 470 26.07 -24.18 10.10
C GLU A 470 25.33 -23.42 9.00
N ALA A 471 25.29 -23.94 7.78
CA ALA A 471 24.48 -23.36 6.71
C ALA A 471 22.97 -23.41 7.07
N PHE A 472 22.46 -24.57 7.48
CA PHE A 472 21.06 -24.71 7.89
C PHE A 472 20.70 -23.77 9.04
N TRP A 473 21.57 -23.68 10.06
CA TRP A 473 21.42 -22.74 11.16
C TRP A 473 21.37 -21.30 10.68
N GLY A 474 22.30 -20.92 9.79
CA GLY A 474 22.36 -19.60 9.19
C GLY A 474 21.07 -19.23 8.45
N GLU A 475 20.49 -20.18 7.71
CA GLU A 475 19.26 -20.01 6.93
C GLU A 475 18.00 -19.91 7.82
N MET A 476 17.91 -20.78 8.83
CA MET A 476 16.83 -20.75 9.83
C MET A 476 16.83 -19.45 10.63
N MET A 477 18.03 -18.97 10.98
CA MET A 477 18.24 -17.77 11.79
C MET A 477 18.60 -16.54 10.94
N ALA A 478 18.33 -16.57 9.62
CA ALA A 478 18.51 -15.45 8.70
C ALA A 478 17.38 -14.41 8.87
N TRP A 479 17.18 -13.98 10.11
CA TRP A 479 16.23 -12.95 10.52
C TRP A 479 16.77 -11.53 10.25
N ASP A 480 17.66 -11.42 9.27
CA ASP A 480 18.41 -10.22 8.97
C ASP A 480 17.52 -9.18 8.32
N THR A 481 17.11 -8.19 9.10
CA THR A 481 16.95 -6.85 8.57
C THR A 481 18.31 -6.17 8.63
N ALA A 482 18.81 -5.66 7.50
CA ALA A 482 20.09 -4.96 7.43
C ALA A 482 20.16 -3.82 8.48
N ILE A 483 20.94 -4.02 9.55
CA ILE A 483 21.24 -2.95 10.52
C ILE A 483 22.54 -2.27 10.08
N ALA A 484 22.45 -0.98 9.79
CA ALA A 484 23.58 -0.05 9.67
C ALA A 484 24.64 -0.38 8.61
N GLY A 485 24.24 -0.83 7.41
CA GLY A 485 25.15 -0.92 6.26
C GLY A 485 26.28 -1.95 6.39
N SER A 486 26.24 -2.80 7.42
CA SER A 486 27.09 -4.00 7.50
C SER A 486 26.22 -5.23 7.30
N LEU A 487 26.55 -6.04 6.30
CA LEU A 487 26.10 -7.44 6.15
C LEU A 487 26.69 -8.29 7.29
N GLN A 488 26.35 -7.98 8.54
CA GLN A 488 26.54 -8.91 9.64
C GLN A 488 25.22 -9.63 9.84
N THR A 489 25.23 -10.92 9.53
CA THR A 489 24.10 -11.78 9.81
C THR A 489 23.91 -11.87 11.32
N ILE A 490 22.70 -11.69 11.84
CA ILE A 490 22.32 -11.87 13.23
C ILE A 490 22.72 -13.28 13.70
N SER A 491 22.74 -14.27 12.80
CA SER A 491 23.32 -15.60 13.06
C SER A 491 24.75 -15.52 13.63
N SER A 492 25.58 -14.60 13.14
CA SER A 492 26.94 -14.39 13.66
C SER A 492 26.97 -13.82 15.09
N ARG A 493 25.91 -13.14 15.54
CA ARG A 493 25.75 -12.73 16.96
C ARG A 493 25.57 -13.92 17.89
N TYR A 494 25.20 -15.07 17.33
CA TYR A 494 24.96 -16.32 18.04
C TYR A 494 26.00 -17.41 17.75
N ASP A 495 27.14 -17.07 17.14
CA ASP A 495 28.26 -18.00 16.90
C ASP A 495 28.83 -18.61 18.19
N TRP A 496 28.55 -17.99 19.34
CA TRP A 496 28.92 -18.52 20.65
C TRP A 496 28.09 -19.76 21.06
N LEU A 497 26.98 -20.07 20.38
CA LEU A 497 26.23 -21.32 20.57
C LEU A 497 27.06 -22.49 20.07
N SER A 498 27.24 -23.51 20.89
CA SER A 498 27.88 -24.76 20.46
C SER A 498 27.04 -25.44 19.37
N GLU A 499 27.69 -26.08 18.40
CA GLU A 499 27.02 -26.86 17.33
C GLU A 499 25.96 -27.82 17.90
N ALA A 500 26.27 -28.55 18.97
CA ALA A 500 25.35 -29.46 19.63
C ALA A 500 24.05 -28.80 20.12
N LEU A 501 24.11 -27.52 20.51
CA LEU A 501 22.95 -26.76 20.95
C LEU A 501 22.15 -26.21 19.76
N LYS A 502 22.83 -25.71 18.71
CA LYS A 502 22.19 -25.34 17.45
C LYS A 502 21.38 -26.51 16.89
N VAL A 503 21.97 -27.70 16.86
CA VAL A 503 21.31 -28.94 16.42
C VAL A 503 20.05 -29.25 17.23
N LYS A 504 20.10 -29.12 18.56
CA LYS A 504 18.91 -29.34 19.40
C LYS A 504 17.79 -28.34 19.10
N VAL A 505 18.12 -27.06 18.92
CA VAL A 505 17.13 -26.03 18.56
C VAL A 505 16.50 -26.33 17.21
N MET A 506 17.33 -26.61 16.19
CA MET A 506 16.83 -26.92 14.84
C MET A 506 15.97 -28.17 14.82
N THR A 507 16.39 -29.23 15.51
CA THR A 507 15.62 -30.49 15.62
C THR A 507 14.27 -30.24 16.28
N HIS A 508 14.24 -29.49 17.38
CA HIS A 508 13.00 -29.17 18.08
C HIS A 508 12.01 -28.43 17.18
N LEU A 509 12.47 -27.41 16.45
CA LEU A 509 11.61 -26.66 15.52
C LEU A 509 11.12 -27.51 14.34
N CYS A 510 11.98 -28.40 13.83
CA CYS A 510 11.62 -29.32 12.76
C CYS A 510 10.61 -30.38 13.20
N ASP A 511 10.67 -30.85 14.44
CA ASP A 511 9.77 -31.87 14.98
C ASP A 511 8.43 -31.28 15.45
N ALA A 512 8.47 -30.11 16.09
CA ALA A 512 7.30 -29.46 16.68
C ALA A 512 6.58 -28.50 15.71
N GLY A 513 7.21 -28.12 14.61
CA GLY A 513 6.65 -27.26 13.58
C GLY A 513 6.81 -25.75 13.85
N PHE A 514 6.72 -24.97 12.78
CA PHE A 514 6.99 -23.53 12.78
C PHE A 514 5.72 -22.66 12.86
N GLY A 515 4.53 -23.28 12.90
CA GLY A 515 3.25 -22.58 12.91
C GLY A 515 2.76 -22.17 11.52
N THR A 516 1.86 -21.19 11.49
CA THR A 516 1.23 -20.65 10.28
C THR A 516 1.12 -19.13 10.36
N ASP A 517 1.19 -18.43 9.23
CA ASP A 517 1.12 -16.97 9.18
C ASP A 517 -0.31 -16.48 8.92
N GLY A 518 -0.68 -15.36 9.55
CA GLY A 518 -1.88 -14.63 9.15
C GLY A 518 -1.70 -13.94 7.80
N ASP A 519 -2.80 -13.73 7.07
CA ASP A 519 -2.76 -13.37 5.66
C ASP A 519 -2.04 -12.02 5.42
N HIS A 520 -2.13 -11.05 6.35
CA HIS A 520 -1.43 -9.77 6.19
C HIS A 520 0.11 -9.90 6.23
N LEU A 521 0.68 -10.97 6.80
CA LEU A 521 2.14 -11.17 6.93
C LEU A 521 2.77 -11.88 5.70
N GLU A 522 1.94 -12.50 4.86
CA GLU A 522 2.41 -13.44 3.82
C GLU A 522 2.11 -12.97 2.39
N ALA A 523 2.33 -13.86 1.41
CA ALA A 523 2.29 -13.55 -0.01
C ALA A 523 0.89 -13.21 -0.55
N ALA A 524 -0.21 -13.64 0.06
CA ALA A 524 -1.57 -13.26 -0.31
C ALA A 524 -2.16 -12.11 0.55
N SER A 525 -1.29 -11.32 1.18
CA SER A 525 -1.66 -10.15 1.99
C SER A 525 -2.61 -9.11 1.36
N PRO A 526 -2.65 -8.87 0.03
CA PRO A 526 -3.62 -7.94 -0.53
C PRO A 526 -5.09 -8.30 -0.31
N LEU A 527 -5.40 -9.58 0.02
CA LEU A 527 -6.75 -10.00 0.35
C LEU A 527 -7.27 -9.35 1.63
N ASP A 528 -6.37 -8.99 2.56
CA ASP A 528 -6.72 -8.23 3.74
C ASP A 528 -7.00 -6.76 3.37
N PRO A 529 -8.19 -6.21 3.67
CA PRO A 529 -8.56 -4.86 3.26
C PRO A 529 -7.69 -3.76 3.92
N SER A 530 -7.01 -4.01 5.05
CA SER A 530 -6.13 -3.02 5.65
C SER A 530 -4.76 -2.91 4.98
N PHE A 531 -4.42 -3.81 4.04
CA PHE A 531 -3.18 -3.77 3.25
C PHE A 531 -3.07 -2.50 2.39
N TRP A 532 -4.18 -2.07 1.81
CA TRP A 532 -4.24 -1.03 0.79
C TRP A 532 -3.81 0.37 1.24
N PRO A 533 -4.20 0.85 2.43
CA PRO A 533 -3.70 2.13 2.93
C PRO A 533 -2.26 2.10 3.48
N VAL A 534 -1.60 0.95 3.62
CA VAL A 534 -0.22 0.84 4.16
C VAL A 534 0.81 1.40 3.19
N HIS A 535 0.82 0.93 1.95
CA HIS A 535 1.87 1.21 0.96
C HIS A 535 1.95 2.67 0.50
N PRO A 536 0.82 3.40 0.38
CA PRO A 536 0.86 4.85 0.17
C PRO A 536 1.68 5.61 1.23
N THR A 537 1.75 5.14 2.48
CA THR A 537 2.57 5.78 3.53
C THR A 537 4.06 5.70 3.21
N ILE A 538 4.50 4.59 2.63
CA ILE A 538 5.89 4.36 2.23
C ILE A 538 6.26 5.20 1.00
N GLU A 539 5.37 5.28 0.02
CA GLU A 539 5.56 6.16 -1.14
C GLU A 539 5.58 7.64 -0.72
N ARG A 540 4.69 8.05 0.20
CA ARG A 540 4.69 9.39 0.80
C ARG A 540 6.05 9.69 1.45
N LEU A 541 6.68 8.71 2.11
CA LEU A 541 8.00 8.88 2.70
C LEU A 541 9.09 9.08 1.63
N TYR A 542 9.03 8.36 0.51
CA TYR A 542 9.91 8.59 -0.65
C TYR A 542 9.73 9.99 -1.27
N GLN A 543 8.48 10.40 -1.51
CA GLN A 543 8.22 11.75 -2.04
C GLN A 543 8.72 12.82 -1.05
N TYR A 544 8.51 12.60 0.25
CA TYR A 544 9.05 13.51 1.27
C TYR A 544 10.58 13.54 1.29
N LYS A 545 11.26 12.40 1.11
CA LYS A 545 12.73 12.34 0.95
C LYS A 545 13.18 13.21 -0.22
N GLN A 546 12.52 13.12 -1.37
CA GLN A 546 12.81 13.94 -2.56
C GLN A 546 12.56 15.44 -2.35
N LEU A 547 11.54 15.82 -1.57
CA LEU A 547 11.23 17.21 -1.24
C LEU A 547 12.11 17.79 -0.12
N SER A 548 12.58 16.95 0.80
CA SER A 548 13.31 17.35 2.00
C SER A 548 14.83 17.27 1.81
N THR A 549 15.48 16.13 2.06
CA THR A 549 16.94 16.00 2.03
C THR A 549 17.49 15.60 0.66
N GLY A 550 16.68 14.95 -0.18
CA GLY A 550 17.10 14.38 -1.46
C GLY A 550 18.08 13.22 -1.30
N PHE A 551 18.67 12.82 -2.42
CA PHE A 551 19.78 11.86 -2.45
C PHE A 551 21.03 12.54 -3.03
N ALA A 552 22.18 12.26 -2.43
CA ALA A 552 23.49 12.61 -3.01
C ALA A 552 23.86 11.67 -4.16
N ASN A 553 23.34 10.44 -4.15
CA ASN A 553 23.56 9.43 -5.17
C ASN A 553 22.26 8.70 -5.51
N GLU A 554 21.78 8.81 -6.74
CA GLU A 554 20.56 8.13 -7.22
C GLU A 554 20.88 6.91 -8.11
N SER A 555 22.11 6.39 -8.04
CA SER A 555 22.52 5.24 -8.86
C SER A 555 21.75 3.98 -8.46
N TRP A 556 21.32 3.24 -9.49
CA TRP A 556 20.84 1.87 -9.37
C TRP A 556 21.96 0.93 -9.80
N PRO A 557 22.43 0.01 -8.94
CA PRO A 557 23.53 -0.88 -9.29
C PRO A 557 23.08 -1.99 -10.25
N ASP A 558 24.00 -2.45 -11.12
CA ASP A 558 23.76 -3.56 -12.05
C ASP A 558 23.78 -4.95 -11.36
N GLU A 559 24.30 -5.02 -10.14
CA GLU A 559 24.39 -6.23 -9.31
C GLU A 559 24.00 -5.89 -7.86
N ASN A 560 23.66 -6.90 -7.05
CA ASN A 560 23.27 -6.74 -5.63
C ASN A 560 22.08 -5.80 -5.40
N TYR A 561 21.20 -5.66 -6.39
CA TYR A 561 19.95 -4.91 -6.28
C TYR A 561 18.83 -5.69 -5.56
N ALA A 562 19.07 -6.96 -5.22
CA ALA A 562 18.14 -7.84 -4.51
C ALA A 562 18.91 -8.81 -3.59
N ALA A 563 18.24 -9.36 -2.59
CA ALA A 563 18.79 -10.35 -1.67
C ALA A 563 19.20 -11.64 -2.40
N THR A 564 18.45 -12.02 -3.45
CA THR A 564 18.81 -13.12 -4.35
C THR A 564 19.37 -12.56 -5.65
N ALA A 565 20.59 -12.98 -6.01
CA ALA A 565 21.26 -12.55 -7.24
C ALA A 565 20.41 -12.86 -8.48
N GLY A 566 20.21 -11.87 -9.35
CA GLY A 566 19.45 -12.04 -10.60
C GLY A 566 17.93 -12.13 -10.42
N CYS A 567 17.40 -11.86 -9.21
CA CYS A 567 15.97 -11.87 -8.97
C CYS A 567 15.27 -10.75 -9.74
N TYR A 568 14.46 -11.12 -10.75
CA TYR A 568 13.72 -10.13 -11.53
C TYR A 568 12.72 -9.38 -10.64
N GLY A 569 12.37 -8.18 -11.07
CA GLY A 569 11.49 -7.27 -10.36
C GLY A 569 12.25 -6.20 -9.58
N HIS A 570 13.56 -6.35 -9.42
CA HIS A 570 14.41 -5.47 -8.64
C HIS A 570 15.52 -4.78 -9.43
N ALA A 571 15.81 -5.19 -10.66
CA ALA A 571 16.73 -4.46 -11.51
C ALA A 571 16.07 -3.17 -12.01
N ARG A 572 16.90 -2.18 -12.34
CA ARG A 572 16.46 -0.87 -12.85
C ARG A 572 15.50 -0.97 -14.03
N THR A 573 15.77 -1.91 -14.93
CA THR A 573 15.05 -2.11 -16.19
C THR A 573 13.97 -3.20 -16.12
N ASP A 574 13.77 -3.81 -14.96
CA ASP A 574 12.71 -4.80 -14.80
C ASP A 574 11.35 -4.13 -14.89
N VAL A 575 10.45 -4.77 -15.61
CA VAL A 575 9.09 -4.30 -15.83
C VAL A 575 8.24 -4.61 -14.61
N VAL A 576 7.59 -3.58 -14.07
CA VAL A 576 6.57 -3.69 -13.03
C VAL A 576 5.35 -4.37 -13.65
N PRO A 577 4.89 -5.52 -13.13
CA PRO A 577 3.93 -6.37 -13.82
C PRO A 577 2.48 -5.92 -13.66
N PHE A 578 2.22 -4.69 -13.21
CA PHE A 578 0.88 -4.16 -12.99
C PHE A 578 0.47 -3.23 -14.13
N ALA A 579 -0.72 -3.46 -14.67
CA ALA A 579 -1.26 -2.66 -15.76
C ALA A 579 -2.04 -1.47 -15.18
N PHE A 580 -1.57 -0.25 -15.46
CA PHE A 580 -2.24 0.99 -15.05
C PHE A 580 -2.01 2.10 -16.09
N SER A 581 -2.84 3.14 -16.03
CA SER A 581 -2.75 4.31 -16.91
C SER A 581 -2.18 5.53 -16.18
N LEU A 582 -1.21 6.22 -16.79
CA LEU A 582 -0.72 7.53 -16.36
C LEU A 582 -1.15 8.60 -17.37
N LEU A 583 -2.27 9.28 -17.08
CA LEU A 583 -2.71 10.61 -17.56
C LEU A 583 -2.79 11.03 -19.06
N GLU A 584 -4.03 11.46 -19.42
CA GLU A 584 -4.59 12.31 -20.51
C GLU A 584 -4.11 12.29 -21.99
N GLY A 585 -5.07 12.01 -22.90
CA GLY A 585 -5.12 12.62 -24.24
C GLY A 585 -4.63 11.79 -25.43
N ARG A 586 -4.02 10.62 -25.22
CA ARG A 586 -3.75 9.64 -26.28
C ARG A 586 -4.04 8.23 -25.76
N ASP A 587 -5.11 7.64 -26.30
CA ASP A 587 -5.46 6.21 -26.26
C ASP A 587 -5.48 5.45 -24.92
N GLY A 588 -5.22 6.06 -23.75
CA GLY A 588 -5.63 5.60 -22.41
C GLY A 588 -5.29 4.16 -22.03
N ALA A 589 -4.46 3.46 -22.80
CA ALA A 589 -4.22 2.04 -22.63
C ALA A 589 -3.30 1.82 -21.43
N PRO A 590 -3.56 0.78 -20.60
CA PRO A 590 -2.61 0.36 -19.60
C PRO A 590 -1.24 0.12 -20.23
N ALA A 591 -0.19 0.68 -19.63
CA ALA A 591 1.18 0.53 -20.09
C ALA A 591 2.00 -0.22 -19.05
N ALA A 592 3.04 -0.90 -19.52
CA ALA A 592 4.04 -1.51 -18.67
C ALA A 592 5.18 -0.50 -18.46
N TYR A 593 5.62 -0.35 -17.21
CA TYR A 593 6.69 0.57 -16.84
C TYR A 593 7.83 -0.21 -16.19
N THR A 594 9.06 0.16 -16.51
CA THR A 594 10.21 -0.31 -15.75
C THR A 594 10.27 0.35 -14.36
N ASN A 595 11.05 -0.24 -13.45
CA ASN A 595 11.30 0.35 -12.14
C ASN A 595 11.80 1.80 -12.24
N GLU A 596 12.76 2.07 -13.14
CA GLU A 596 13.26 3.44 -13.35
C GLU A 596 12.17 4.40 -13.85
N GLU A 597 11.42 4.01 -14.88
CA GLU A 597 10.39 4.87 -15.46
C GLU A 597 9.34 5.23 -14.41
N LEU A 598 8.88 4.23 -13.65
CA LEU A 598 7.88 4.45 -12.62
C LEU A 598 8.41 5.30 -11.46
N LEU A 599 9.66 5.10 -11.04
CA LEU A 599 10.29 5.93 -10.00
C LEU A 599 10.46 7.40 -10.44
N ALA A 600 10.81 7.62 -11.72
CA ALA A 600 10.90 8.95 -12.30
C ALA A 600 9.52 9.65 -12.34
N LEU A 601 8.46 8.90 -12.66
CA LEU A 601 7.09 9.39 -12.64
C LEU A 601 6.61 9.69 -11.22
N ALA A 602 7.06 8.93 -10.22
CA ALA A 602 6.76 9.15 -8.81
C ALA A 602 7.46 10.36 -8.19
N SER A 603 8.33 11.06 -8.93
CA SER A 603 8.99 12.27 -8.46
C SER A 603 7.96 13.36 -8.14
N PRO A 604 8.00 13.96 -6.93
CA PRO A 604 7.05 15.01 -6.55
C PRO A 604 7.38 16.36 -7.19
N ARG A 605 8.37 16.44 -8.10
CA ARG A 605 8.74 17.71 -8.75
C ARG A 605 7.81 18.09 -9.89
N GLU A 606 7.16 17.10 -10.48
CA GLU A 606 6.24 17.25 -11.61
C GLU A 606 4.92 16.52 -11.31
N PRO A 607 3.78 16.98 -11.82
CA PRO A 607 2.47 16.36 -11.58
C PRO A 607 2.24 15.14 -12.49
N ASN A 608 3.20 14.21 -12.54
CA ASN A 608 3.19 13.07 -13.47
C ASN A 608 2.25 11.94 -13.03
N LEU A 609 2.11 11.72 -11.72
CA LEU A 609 1.15 10.78 -11.18
C LEU A 609 -0.29 11.32 -11.28
N PRO A 610 -1.31 10.45 -11.33
CA PRO A 610 -2.72 10.86 -11.34
C PRO A 610 -3.18 11.46 -10.01
N TYR A 611 -2.35 11.38 -8.97
CA TYR A 611 -2.61 11.90 -7.63
C TYR A 611 -1.44 12.72 -7.09
N VAL A 612 -1.71 13.43 -6.00
CA VAL A 612 -0.74 14.00 -5.07
C VAL A 612 -1.07 13.54 -3.65
N TYR A 613 -0.14 13.68 -2.71
CA TYR A 613 -0.45 13.63 -1.29
C TYR A 613 -0.95 15.00 -0.83
N ALA A 614 -2.04 15.06 -0.06
CA ALA A 614 -2.63 16.33 0.36
C ALA A 614 -1.69 17.17 1.25
N ASP A 615 -0.82 16.51 2.00
CA ASP A 615 0.20 17.11 2.86
C ASP A 615 1.33 16.11 3.16
N PHE A 616 2.43 16.66 3.67
CA PHE A 616 3.53 15.93 4.32
C PHE A 616 3.69 16.34 5.80
N ASP A 617 2.57 16.52 6.52
CA ASP A 617 2.58 16.81 7.96
C ASP A 617 2.92 15.57 8.79
N TRP A 618 3.72 15.80 9.84
CA TRP A 618 4.18 14.81 10.82
C TRP A 618 4.20 15.43 12.23
N ALA A 619 3.22 16.28 12.55
CA ALA A 619 3.16 17.03 13.81
C ALA A 619 3.24 16.14 15.07
N HIS A 620 2.74 14.91 15.03
CA HIS A 620 2.90 13.93 16.12
C HIS A 620 4.36 13.48 16.29
N CYS A 621 5.10 13.31 15.20
CA CYS A 621 6.52 13.00 15.27
C CYS A 621 7.33 14.15 15.85
N ALA A 622 6.99 15.41 15.55
CA ALA A 622 7.62 16.56 16.19
C ALA A 622 7.42 16.55 17.71
N ARG A 623 6.21 16.18 18.19
CA ARG A 623 5.94 16.00 19.63
C ARG A 623 6.71 14.83 20.25
N ALA A 624 7.07 13.82 19.45
CA ALA A 624 7.92 12.71 19.86
C ALA A 624 9.42 13.03 19.81
N GLY A 625 9.82 14.26 19.42
CA GLY A 625 11.21 14.67 19.32
C GLY A 625 11.85 14.44 17.95
N TYR A 626 11.06 14.08 16.93
CA TYR A 626 11.52 13.86 15.56
C TYR A 626 10.98 14.98 14.65
N ASP A 627 11.78 16.02 14.43
CA ASP A 627 11.37 17.18 13.63
C ASP A 627 11.63 16.98 12.13
N PHE A 628 10.64 16.44 11.42
CA PHE A 628 10.70 16.22 9.98
C PHE A 628 10.84 17.54 9.20
N ALA A 629 10.24 18.63 9.70
CA ALA A 629 10.29 19.93 9.03
C ALA A 629 11.70 20.53 9.07
N ALA A 630 12.45 20.30 10.15
CA ALA A 630 13.87 20.68 10.23
C ALA A 630 14.72 20.01 9.14
N LEU A 631 14.43 18.76 8.76
CA LEU A 631 15.13 18.07 7.67
C LEU A 631 14.92 18.79 6.33
N ALA A 632 13.70 19.23 6.04
CA ALA A 632 13.38 19.98 4.83
C ALA A 632 14.04 21.37 4.82
N ALA A 633 14.08 22.06 5.97
CA ALA A 633 14.70 23.37 6.10
C ALA A 633 16.24 23.35 6.03
N ALA A 634 16.88 22.21 6.34
CA ALA A 634 18.33 22.09 6.24
C ALA A 634 18.84 22.10 4.79
N ARG A 635 18.04 21.63 3.83
CA ARG A 635 18.42 21.63 2.41
C ARG A 635 18.33 23.01 1.76
N THR A 636 17.36 23.85 2.14
CA THR A 636 17.26 25.22 1.58
C THR A 636 18.44 26.13 1.97
N ARG A 637 19.31 25.68 2.89
CA ARG A 637 20.52 26.38 3.33
C ARG A 637 21.83 25.82 2.76
N ARG A 638 21.79 24.67 2.07
CA ARG A 638 22.91 24.09 1.32
C ARG A 638 22.76 24.46 -0.14
#